data_AF-A0A9D6FC10-F1
#
_entry.id   AF-A0A9D6FC10-F1
#
_cell.length_a   1.000
_cell.length_b   1.000
_cell.length_c   1.000
_cell.angle_alpha   90.00
_cell.angle_beta   90.00
_cell.angle_gamma   90.00
#
_symmetry.space_group_name_H-M   'P 1'
#
loop_
_entity.id
_entity.type
_entity.pdbx_description
1 polymer ?
#
loop_
_entity_poly.entity_id
_entity_poly.type
_entity_poly.pdbx_seq_one_letter_code
_entity_poly.pdbx_strand_id
1 'polypeptide(L)'
;MTEQRDHRGRAAAQLDRRATLPKPVYPEKLPVVQRRQEIARAIERNQVVVICGETGSGKTTQLQKICLELGRGVAGMIGHTQPRRIAARSVAARIAEELDSPLGHAVGYKVRFVDKVSPDTYVKLMTDGILLAEMQNDRLLRQYDTIIIDEAHVRSLNIDFLLGCLKQLLPHRPDLKLIITSATIDPERFSRHFDGAPIVQVSGRMFPVEVRYRPLTSDDPDEDDIRQIDGIIAAVDELTGEGPGDILIFLSGEREIRETADALRKHHTLRADILPLYAKLSLHEQARVFQPHRGRRIVLATNVAETSLTVPGIHYVVDPGFARISRDLARLPIDPRLGRMILAARAEACLNEVLIIAAALSVQDPRERPMEDEQAAREAHAKFRDSQSDFMGLLKLWDFFHEHAQALSGSKLRKLCRTNFLSFIRMREWLDIHAQLEGMVKELAPFPAPASRSTHPDPRRAEELRYASIHRALLTGLLANIGQKTESYEYAGARGMKFYVFPGSGLFASKPQWLVAAELVQTTKLYARMVARIQPEWLERLAGHLVTRTYSDPHWDDETARVVAFERVCLYDLPIVEKRSVHYGPIDPKTSREIFIRHASVLGESNAPFLRHNRQLIEDRPAIEAKGRPRGALVDQKVRFD
;
A
#
# COMPACT_ATOMS: atom_id res chain seq x y z
N MET A 1 0.35 -21.53 47.61
CA MET A 1 1.59 -22.34 47.39
C MET A 1 2.15 -22.20 45.97
N THR A 2 1.34 -22.16 44.92
CA THR A 2 1.81 -22.13 43.52
C THR A 2 2.64 -20.89 43.17
N GLU A 3 2.17 -19.68 43.55
CA GLU A 3 2.89 -18.41 43.29
C GLU A 3 4.25 -18.33 44.00
N GLN A 4 4.37 -18.88 45.21
CA GLN A 4 5.64 -18.93 45.95
C GLN A 4 6.66 -19.89 45.30
N ARG A 5 6.22 -20.90 44.53
CA ARG A 5 7.12 -21.74 43.73
C ARG A 5 7.57 -21.02 42.45
N ASP A 6 6.65 -20.33 41.76
CA ASP A 6 6.95 -19.56 40.55
C ASP A 6 7.94 -18.41 40.85
N HIS A 7 7.73 -17.64 41.92
CA HIS A 7 8.66 -16.59 42.36
C HIS A 7 10.08 -17.11 42.64
N ARG A 8 10.23 -18.28 43.25
CA ARG A 8 11.55 -18.88 43.51
C ARG A 8 12.24 -19.35 42.22
N GLY A 9 11.49 -19.92 41.28
CA GLY A 9 12.01 -20.32 39.97
C GLY A 9 12.52 -19.13 39.16
N ARG A 10 11.76 -18.03 39.12
CA ARG A 10 12.18 -16.80 38.42
C ARG A 10 13.40 -16.14 39.06
N ALA A 11 13.48 -16.10 40.40
CA ALA A 11 14.62 -15.55 41.09
C ALA A 11 15.92 -16.34 40.82
N ALA A 12 15.85 -17.68 40.78
CA ALA A 12 16.98 -18.53 40.41
C ALA A 12 17.43 -18.27 38.96
N ALA A 13 16.50 -18.31 37.99
CA ALA A 13 16.81 -18.04 36.59
C ALA A 13 17.41 -16.63 36.36
N GLN A 14 16.99 -15.62 37.12
CA GLN A 14 17.57 -14.28 37.06
C GLN A 14 19.00 -14.23 37.62
N LEU A 15 19.34 -15.04 38.64
CA LEU A 15 20.71 -15.13 39.15
C LEU A 15 21.65 -15.75 38.11
N ASP A 16 21.24 -16.84 37.47
CA ASP A 16 22.03 -17.53 36.43
C ASP A 16 22.23 -16.63 35.20
N ARG A 17 21.18 -15.90 34.78
CA ARG A 17 21.29 -14.88 33.71
C ARG A 17 22.20 -13.72 34.10
N ARG A 18 22.17 -13.27 35.36
CA ARG A 18 23.06 -12.19 35.82
C ARG A 18 24.52 -12.63 35.86
N ALA A 19 24.80 -13.90 36.16
CA ALA A 19 26.15 -14.45 36.15
C ALA A 19 26.75 -14.57 34.74
N THR A 20 25.90 -14.76 33.71
CA THR A 20 26.30 -14.94 32.30
C THR A 20 26.07 -13.70 31.42
N LEU A 21 25.75 -12.56 32.04
CA LEU A 21 25.47 -11.30 31.34
C LEU A 21 26.73 -10.77 30.60
N PRO A 22 26.67 -10.47 29.29
CA PRO A 22 27.81 -9.96 28.54
C PRO A 22 28.34 -8.63 29.11
N LYS A 23 29.66 -8.48 29.15
CA LYS A 23 30.35 -7.25 29.61
C LYS A 23 30.81 -6.43 28.39
N PRO A 24 30.15 -5.31 28.05
CA PRO A 24 30.44 -4.61 26.80
C PRO A 24 31.72 -3.78 26.84
N VAL A 25 32.43 -3.75 25.71
CA VAL A 25 33.55 -2.81 25.45
C VAL A 25 33.08 -1.71 24.51
N TYR A 26 33.51 -0.46 24.73
CA TYR A 26 33.01 0.70 23.99
C TYR A 26 34.10 1.39 23.14
N PRO A 27 33.80 1.81 21.90
CA PRO A 27 34.73 2.58 21.08
C PRO A 27 34.73 4.07 21.48
N GLU A 28 35.85 4.56 22.02
CA GLU A 28 36.00 5.92 22.58
C GLU A 28 35.66 7.07 21.62
N LYS A 29 35.74 6.83 20.31
CA LYS A 29 35.53 7.84 19.26
C LYS A 29 34.05 8.17 18.97
N LEU A 30 33.09 7.37 19.44
CA LEU A 30 31.67 7.60 19.15
C LEU A 30 31.04 8.62 20.12
N PRO A 31 30.31 9.66 19.63
CA PRO A 31 29.69 10.67 20.49
C PRO A 31 28.80 10.11 21.61
N VAL A 32 28.04 9.03 21.35
CA VAL A 32 27.19 8.39 22.38
C VAL A 32 28.01 7.81 23.55
N VAL A 33 29.23 7.35 23.29
CA VAL A 33 30.11 6.76 24.32
C VAL A 33 30.65 7.84 25.26
N GLN A 34 30.89 9.04 24.75
CA GLN A 34 31.33 10.19 25.55
C GLN A 34 30.27 10.61 26.58
N ARG A 35 28.97 10.47 26.26
CA ARG A 35 27.85 10.68 27.21
C ARG A 35 27.37 9.41 27.92
N ARG A 36 28.10 8.29 27.84
CA ARG A 36 27.69 6.97 28.40
C ARG A 36 27.23 7.03 29.85
N GLN A 37 28.00 7.66 30.73
CA GLN A 37 27.68 7.73 32.17
C GLN A 37 26.38 8.51 32.44
N GLU A 38 26.08 9.52 31.62
CA GLU A 38 24.89 10.34 31.77
C GLU A 38 23.66 9.61 31.25
N ILE A 39 23.77 8.98 30.07
CA ILE A 39 22.74 8.10 29.51
C ILE A 39 22.40 6.98 30.52
N ALA A 40 23.42 6.36 31.12
CA ALA A 40 23.25 5.33 32.14
C ALA A 40 22.45 5.84 33.35
N ARG A 41 22.86 6.98 33.95
CA ARG A 41 22.15 7.62 35.07
C ARG A 41 20.72 8.01 34.72
N ALA A 42 20.47 8.45 33.49
CA ALA A 42 19.11 8.79 33.03
C ALA A 42 18.22 7.54 32.98
N ILE A 43 18.72 6.43 32.41
CA ILE A 43 18.00 5.15 32.30
C ILE A 43 17.74 4.53 33.67
N GLU A 44 18.69 4.61 34.61
CA GLU A 44 18.47 4.15 35.99
C GLU A 44 17.31 4.89 36.65
N ARG A 45 17.39 6.23 36.67
CA ARG A 45 16.51 7.10 37.47
C ARG A 45 15.10 7.27 36.93
N ASN A 46 14.89 7.09 35.62
CA ASN A 46 13.63 7.45 34.96
C ASN A 46 13.04 6.23 34.24
N GLN A 47 11.71 6.07 34.26
CA GLN A 47 11.06 4.95 33.56
C GLN A 47 11.16 5.11 32.03
N VAL A 48 11.03 6.35 31.55
CA VAL A 48 11.17 6.74 30.15
C VAL A 48 12.37 7.67 29.98
N VAL A 49 13.16 7.49 28.92
CA VAL A 49 14.24 8.40 28.52
C VAL A 49 14.18 8.66 27.02
N VAL A 50 14.32 9.92 26.61
CA VAL A 50 14.46 10.29 25.20
C VAL A 50 15.94 10.55 24.91
N ILE A 51 16.51 9.88 23.91
CA ILE A 51 17.93 9.99 23.53
C ILE A 51 18.04 10.52 22.11
N CYS A 52 18.60 11.71 21.97
CA CYS A 52 18.64 12.45 20.72
C CYS A 52 20.05 12.45 20.16
N GLY A 53 20.18 12.71 18.86
CA GLY A 53 21.48 12.92 18.23
C GLY A 53 21.49 12.38 16.82
N GLU A 54 22.30 12.96 15.94
CA GLU A 54 22.29 12.64 14.51
C GLU A 54 22.53 11.15 14.20
N THR A 55 22.24 10.76 12.96
CA THR A 55 22.70 9.48 12.40
C THR A 55 24.23 9.39 12.50
N GLY A 56 24.78 8.18 12.67
CA GLY A 56 26.22 7.97 12.87
C GLY A 56 26.78 8.29 14.27
N SER A 57 26.04 8.96 15.16
CA SER A 57 26.46 9.22 16.57
C SER A 57 26.65 7.97 17.46
N GLY A 58 26.18 6.81 17.00
CA GLY A 58 26.36 5.51 17.64
C GLY A 58 25.17 4.97 18.46
N LYS A 59 24.07 5.74 18.61
CA LYS A 59 22.88 5.36 19.41
C LYS A 59 22.43 3.91 19.16
N THR A 60 22.18 3.57 17.90
CA THR A 60 21.66 2.30 17.41
C THR A 60 22.52 1.07 17.74
N THR A 61 23.82 1.20 18.04
CA THR A 61 24.69 0.06 18.37
C THR A 61 25.20 0.06 19.82
N GLN A 62 25.16 1.18 20.54
CA GLN A 62 25.73 1.29 21.89
C GLN A 62 24.68 1.35 23.01
N LEU A 63 23.43 1.75 22.75
CA LEU A 63 22.43 1.92 23.83
C LEU A 63 22.05 0.60 24.51
N GLN A 64 22.00 -0.50 23.76
CA GLN A 64 21.72 -1.84 24.31
C GLN A 64 22.87 -2.30 25.19
N LYS A 65 24.10 -2.00 24.81
CA LYS A 65 25.32 -2.28 25.59
C LYS A 65 25.27 -1.51 26.93
N ILE A 66 24.86 -0.24 26.91
CA ILE A 66 24.64 0.53 28.15
C ILE A 66 23.53 -0.10 29.00
N CYS A 67 22.46 -0.60 28.40
CA CYS A 67 21.41 -1.32 29.13
C CYS A 67 21.92 -2.62 29.77
N LEU A 68 22.73 -3.42 29.06
CA LEU A 68 23.38 -4.62 29.60
C LEU A 68 24.30 -4.29 30.79
N GLU A 69 25.09 -3.21 30.69
CA GLU A 69 25.93 -2.73 31.79
C GLU A 69 25.12 -2.36 33.04
N LEU A 70 23.91 -1.84 32.86
CA LEU A 70 22.94 -1.56 33.92
C LEU A 70 22.17 -2.80 34.43
N GLY A 71 22.51 -4.01 33.98
CA GLY A 71 21.84 -5.25 34.39
C GLY A 71 20.46 -5.50 33.74
N ARG A 72 20.11 -4.76 32.68
CA ARG A 72 18.91 -5.03 31.86
C ARG A 72 19.15 -6.21 30.92
N GLY A 73 18.09 -6.87 30.47
CA GLY A 73 18.18 -8.14 29.74
C GLY A 73 18.11 -9.37 30.67
N VAL A 74 18.16 -9.16 31.99
CA VAL A 74 18.19 -10.22 33.01
C VAL A 74 16.77 -10.59 33.47
N ALA A 75 15.93 -9.60 33.76
CA ALA A 75 14.57 -9.84 34.26
C ALA A 75 13.58 -10.17 33.13
N GLY A 76 13.86 -9.64 31.94
CA GLY A 76 13.29 -9.97 30.64
C GLY A 76 14.28 -9.48 29.56
N MET A 77 14.01 -9.67 28.28
CA MET A 77 14.90 -9.18 27.22
C MET A 77 14.90 -7.64 27.10
N ILE A 78 15.97 -7.10 26.52
CA ILE A 78 15.98 -5.77 25.90
C ILE A 78 15.44 -5.92 24.48
N GLY A 79 14.22 -5.45 24.23
CA GLY A 79 13.63 -5.41 22.89
C GLY A 79 13.99 -4.10 22.18
N HIS A 80 14.61 -4.16 21.01
CA HIS A 80 15.02 -2.97 20.26
C HIS A 80 14.39 -2.97 18.85
N THR A 81 13.52 -2.00 18.56
CA THR A 81 12.83 -1.92 17.27
C THR A 81 13.63 -1.14 16.24
N GLN A 82 13.37 -1.45 14.97
CA GLN A 82 13.93 -0.79 13.79
C GLN A 82 12.83 -0.68 12.73
N PRO A 83 12.75 0.41 11.95
CA PRO A 83 11.75 0.54 10.90
C PRO A 83 11.95 -0.45 9.74
N ARG A 84 13.14 -1.05 9.59
CA ARG A 84 13.53 -1.85 8.42
C ARG A 84 14.13 -3.21 8.80
N ARG A 85 13.73 -4.27 8.10
CA ARG A 85 14.23 -5.65 8.34
C ARG A 85 15.76 -5.77 8.16
N ILE A 86 16.31 -5.06 7.17
CA ILE A 86 17.75 -5.08 6.89
C ILE A 86 18.50 -4.43 8.05
N ALA A 87 18.02 -3.30 8.58
CA ALA A 87 18.59 -2.62 9.74
C ALA A 87 18.52 -3.49 11.00
N ALA A 88 17.36 -4.07 11.32
CA ALA A 88 17.23 -5.02 12.44
C ALA A 88 18.28 -6.16 12.36
N ARG A 89 18.49 -6.74 11.17
CA ARG A 89 19.46 -7.82 10.98
C ARG A 89 20.92 -7.35 11.04
N SER A 90 21.27 -6.23 10.40
CA SER A 90 22.65 -5.73 10.37
C SER A 90 23.10 -5.19 11.72
N VAL A 91 22.21 -4.48 12.42
CA VAL A 91 22.45 -3.98 13.78
C VAL A 91 22.61 -5.15 14.76
N ALA A 92 21.77 -6.19 14.67
CA ALA A 92 21.92 -7.40 15.49
C ALA A 92 23.27 -8.09 15.27
N ALA A 93 23.65 -8.29 14.01
CA ALA A 93 24.94 -8.89 13.66
C ALA A 93 26.12 -8.06 14.19
N ARG A 94 26.03 -6.73 14.10
CA ARG A 94 27.08 -5.82 14.59
C ARG A 94 27.20 -5.81 16.11
N ILE A 95 26.09 -5.83 16.84
CA ILE A 95 26.12 -5.86 18.31
C ILE A 95 26.60 -7.25 18.80
N ALA A 96 26.25 -8.33 18.09
CA ALA A 96 26.75 -9.67 18.38
C ALA A 96 28.29 -9.75 18.22
N GLU A 97 28.82 -9.19 17.11
CA GLU A 97 30.26 -9.02 16.86
C GLU A 97 30.94 -8.19 17.97
N GLU A 98 30.38 -7.02 18.33
CA GLU A 98 30.92 -6.15 19.39
C GLU A 98 30.81 -6.71 20.82
N LEU A 99 30.09 -7.81 21.03
CA LEU A 99 29.95 -8.53 22.30
C LEU A 99 30.64 -9.91 22.29
N ASP A 100 31.41 -10.22 21.24
CA ASP A 100 32.07 -11.53 21.03
C ASP A 100 31.11 -12.71 21.22
N SER A 101 29.92 -12.62 20.61
CA SER A 101 28.85 -13.60 20.77
C SER A 101 28.26 -14.07 19.44
N PRO A 102 27.97 -15.37 19.25
CA PRO A 102 27.26 -15.85 18.07
C PRO A 102 25.87 -15.21 17.93
N LEU A 103 25.54 -14.76 16.72
CA LEU A 103 24.23 -14.18 16.41
C LEU A 103 23.11 -15.22 16.59
N GLY A 104 22.21 -14.95 17.53
CA GLY A 104 21.15 -15.86 18.00
C GLY A 104 21.40 -16.40 19.41
N HIS A 105 22.59 -16.17 20.00
CA HIS A 105 22.86 -16.43 21.42
C HIS A 105 22.53 -15.17 22.24
N ALA A 106 23.52 -14.40 22.71
CA ALA A 106 23.26 -13.24 23.59
C ALA A 106 22.52 -12.09 22.89
N VAL A 107 22.74 -11.93 21.58
CA VAL A 107 22.04 -10.99 20.71
C VAL A 107 21.30 -11.79 19.64
N GLY A 108 19.99 -11.65 19.61
CA GLY A 108 19.11 -12.25 18.62
C GLY A 108 18.40 -11.22 17.75
N TYR A 109 17.72 -11.68 16.70
CA TYR A 109 16.78 -10.83 15.97
C TYR A 109 15.53 -11.58 15.52
N LYS A 110 14.43 -10.82 15.41
CA LYS A 110 13.16 -11.29 14.87
C LYS A 110 12.59 -10.29 13.89
N VAL A 111 12.53 -10.69 12.62
CA VAL A 111 11.85 -9.93 11.57
C VAL A 111 10.76 -10.82 10.98
N ARG A 112 9.87 -10.25 10.16
CA ARG A 112 8.84 -11.06 9.49
C ARG A 112 9.50 -12.21 8.71
N PHE A 113 9.02 -13.43 8.99
CA PHE A 113 9.48 -14.73 8.47
C PHE A 113 10.83 -15.26 8.99
N VAL A 114 11.54 -14.54 9.87
CA VAL A 114 12.84 -15.01 10.42
C VAL A 114 12.92 -14.70 11.91
N ASP A 115 13.00 -15.75 12.73
CA ASP A 115 13.24 -15.67 14.16
C ASP A 115 14.60 -16.32 14.48
N LYS A 116 15.50 -15.57 15.10
CA LYS A 116 16.83 -15.99 15.57
C LYS A 116 17.03 -15.47 16.99
N VAL A 117 16.29 -16.06 17.93
CA VAL A 117 16.30 -15.76 19.36
C VAL A 117 16.36 -17.09 20.11
N SER A 118 17.17 -17.18 21.17
CA SER A 118 17.26 -18.35 22.06
C SER A 118 16.80 -17.97 23.49
N PRO A 119 16.64 -18.95 24.40
CA PRO A 119 16.44 -18.66 25.83
C PRO A 119 17.55 -17.78 26.42
N ASP A 120 18.77 -17.88 25.90
CA ASP A 120 19.97 -17.15 26.35
C ASP A 120 20.11 -15.76 25.72
N THR A 121 19.14 -15.33 24.90
CA THR A 121 19.13 -13.97 24.34
C THR A 121 18.83 -12.94 25.42
N TYR A 122 19.67 -11.90 25.46
CA TYR A 122 19.51 -10.72 26.29
C TYR A 122 18.98 -9.53 25.48
N VAL A 123 19.45 -9.38 24.23
CA VAL A 123 19.06 -8.29 23.32
C VAL A 123 18.37 -8.86 22.09
N LYS A 124 17.13 -8.46 21.84
CA LYS A 124 16.32 -8.88 20.68
C LYS A 124 16.06 -7.69 19.76
N LEU A 125 16.73 -7.67 18.62
CA LEU A 125 16.48 -6.71 17.54
C LEU A 125 15.24 -7.14 16.75
N MET A 126 14.34 -6.21 16.42
CA MET A 126 13.14 -6.56 15.64
C MET A 126 12.63 -5.40 14.80
N THR A 127 11.72 -5.68 13.86
CA THR A 127 10.97 -4.58 13.22
C THR A 127 9.84 -4.08 14.11
N ASP A 128 9.48 -2.80 14.02
CA ASP A 128 8.36 -2.19 14.77
C ASP A 128 7.08 -3.05 14.73
N GLY A 129 6.71 -3.53 13.53
CA GLY A 129 5.53 -4.39 13.34
C GLY A 129 5.61 -5.77 14.01
N ILE A 130 6.81 -6.25 14.38
CA ILE A 130 6.96 -7.48 15.19
C ILE A 130 6.68 -7.17 16.66
N LEU A 131 7.18 -6.06 17.21
CA LEU A 131 6.83 -5.67 18.58
C LEU A 131 5.32 -5.39 18.70
N LEU A 132 4.73 -4.75 17.69
CA LEU A 132 3.29 -4.47 17.68
C LEU A 132 2.46 -5.76 17.64
N ALA A 133 2.85 -6.75 16.82
CA ALA A 133 2.21 -8.06 16.79
C ALA A 133 2.42 -8.88 18.08
N GLU A 134 3.59 -8.77 18.73
CA GLU A 134 3.83 -9.39 20.04
C GLU A 134 2.99 -8.73 21.14
N MET A 135 2.76 -7.42 21.07
CA MET A 135 1.90 -6.68 22.02
C MET A 135 0.40 -7.00 21.85
N GLN A 136 -0.05 -7.40 20.65
CA GLN A 136 -1.42 -7.89 20.47
C GLN A 136 -1.67 -9.18 21.26
N ASN A 137 -0.66 -10.07 21.33
CA ASN A 137 -0.71 -11.35 22.04
C ASN A 137 -0.42 -11.21 23.55
N ASP A 138 0.67 -10.54 23.91
CA ASP A 138 1.01 -10.20 25.30
C ASP A 138 0.97 -8.69 25.50
N ARG A 139 -0.22 -8.17 25.81
CA ARG A 139 -0.46 -6.74 26.07
C ARG A 139 0.41 -6.14 27.17
N LEU A 140 0.95 -6.97 28.08
CA LEU A 140 1.84 -6.48 29.12
C LEU A 140 3.33 -6.54 28.76
N LEU A 141 3.72 -7.14 27.62
CA LEU A 141 5.11 -7.29 27.18
C LEU A 141 6.02 -7.90 28.27
N ARG A 142 5.57 -8.97 28.93
CA ARG A 142 6.23 -9.63 30.07
C ARG A 142 7.58 -10.24 29.73
N GLN A 143 7.79 -10.60 28.46
CA GLN A 143 9.08 -11.08 27.96
C GLN A 143 10.19 -10.01 27.94
N TYR A 144 9.85 -8.73 28.15
CA TYR A 144 10.79 -7.60 28.11
C TYR A 144 10.89 -6.88 29.46
N ASP A 145 12.12 -6.48 29.85
CA ASP A 145 12.37 -5.52 30.94
C ASP A 145 12.72 -4.12 30.44
N THR A 146 13.06 -4.01 29.15
CA THR A 146 13.45 -2.77 28.48
C THR A 146 12.97 -2.80 27.03
N ILE A 147 12.30 -1.74 26.58
CA ILE A 147 12.01 -1.49 25.16
C ILE A 147 12.79 -0.27 24.70
N ILE A 148 13.43 -0.38 23.54
CA ILE A 148 14.08 0.70 22.84
C ILE A 148 13.36 0.88 21.49
N ILE A 149 12.73 2.03 21.29
CA ILE A 149 12.16 2.44 20.00
C ILE A 149 13.19 3.31 19.30
N ASP A 150 13.91 2.74 18.33
CA ASP A 150 14.90 3.48 17.54
C ASP A 150 14.23 4.29 16.43
N GLU A 151 14.92 5.32 15.93
CA GLU A 151 14.51 6.06 14.73
C GLU A 151 13.07 6.64 14.84
N ALA A 152 12.63 7.03 16.05
CA ALA A 152 11.25 7.46 16.30
C ALA A 152 10.83 8.70 15.48
N HIS A 153 11.81 9.48 15.03
CA HIS A 153 11.64 10.58 14.09
C HIS A 153 11.10 10.18 12.70
N VAL A 154 11.25 8.91 12.30
CA VAL A 154 10.67 8.38 11.05
C VAL A 154 9.14 8.34 11.12
N ARG A 155 8.55 8.41 12.34
CA ARG A 155 7.09 8.52 12.58
C ARG A 155 6.27 7.52 11.76
N SER A 156 6.80 6.29 11.65
CA SER A 156 6.09 5.20 10.99
C SER A 156 4.78 4.94 11.74
N LEU A 157 3.72 4.52 11.04
CA LEU A 157 2.44 4.24 11.67
C LEU A 157 2.59 3.23 12.83
N ASN A 158 3.49 2.25 12.68
CA ASN A 158 3.81 1.28 13.73
C ASN A 158 4.48 1.95 14.94
N ILE A 159 5.44 2.86 14.73
CA ILE A 159 6.10 3.61 15.82
C ILE A 159 5.07 4.41 16.60
N ASP A 160 4.20 5.16 15.94
CA ASP A 160 3.18 5.99 16.59
C ASP A 160 2.18 5.14 17.41
N PHE A 161 1.73 4.01 16.86
CA PHE A 161 0.90 3.05 17.62
C PHE A 161 1.66 2.42 18.80
N LEU A 162 2.93 2.03 18.62
CA LEU A 162 3.75 1.50 19.70
C LEU A 162 3.89 2.50 20.84
N LEU A 163 4.22 3.77 20.54
CA LEU A 163 4.36 4.82 21.55
C LEU A 163 3.03 5.07 22.30
N GLY A 164 1.91 5.17 21.58
CA GLY A 164 0.59 5.34 22.18
C GLY A 164 0.15 4.17 23.08
N CYS A 165 0.43 2.93 22.67
CA CYS A 165 0.17 1.75 23.50
C CYS A 165 1.12 1.66 24.70
N LEU A 166 2.41 1.96 24.51
CA LEU A 166 3.41 1.97 25.59
C LEU A 166 3.05 3.03 26.65
N LYS A 167 2.57 4.21 26.26
CA LYS A 167 2.07 5.24 27.19
C LYS A 167 0.96 4.72 28.12
N GLN A 168 0.08 3.86 27.62
CA GLN A 168 -0.98 3.23 28.43
C GLN A 168 -0.45 2.05 29.26
N LEU A 169 0.57 1.34 28.77
CA LEU A 169 1.17 0.20 29.45
C LEU A 169 2.06 0.58 30.63
N LEU A 170 2.89 1.62 30.50
CA LEU A 170 3.92 1.96 31.49
C LEU A 170 3.40 2.16 32.94
N PRO A 171 2.23 2.78 33.19
CA PRO A 171 1.64 2.83 34.55
C PRO A 171 1.32 1.45 35.16
N HIS A 172 1.10 0.43 34.31
CA HIS A 172 0.81 -0.95 34.70
C HIS A 172 2.07 -1.84 34.75
N ARG A 173 3.21 -1.35 34.24
CA ARG A 173 4.52 -2.02 34.22
C ARG A 173 5.62 -1.08 34.71
N PRO A 174 5.63 -0.68 36.01
CA PRO A 174 6.63 0.24 36.57
C PRO A 174 8.07 -0.28 36.48
N ASP A 175 8.25 -1.59 36.31
CA ASP A 175 9.53 -2.28 36.11
C ASP A 175 10.10 -2.13 34.68
N LEU A 176 9.22 -1.95 33.68
CA LEU A 176 9.55 -1.82 32.27
C LEU A 176 10.15 -0.44 31.97
N LYS A 177 11.37 -0.43 31.43
CA LYS A 177 12.02 0.79 30.92
C LYS A 177 11.65 1.02 29.45
N LEU A 178 11.45 2.29 29.08
CA LEU A 178 11.30 2.73 27.70
C LEU A 178 12.40 3.72 27.33
N ILE A 179 13.10 3.45 26.24
CA ILE A 179 14.07 4.37 25.64
C ILE A 179 13.57 4.72 24.24
N ILE A 180 13.46 6.01 23.94
CA ILE A 180 13.01 6.50 22.64
C ILE A 180 14.19 7.21 22.00
N THR A 181 14.63 6.79 20.82
CA THR A 181 15.72 7.49 20.12
C THR A 181 15.18 8.36 18.99
N SER A 182 15.84 9.49 18.76
CA SER A 182 15.53 10.39 17.64
C SER A 182 16.80 10.95 17.02
N ALA A 183 16.79 11.16 15.70
CA ALA A 183 17.83 11.90 15.00
C ALA A 183 17.50 13.39 14.83
N THR A 184 16.27 13.82 15.15
CA THR A 184 15.75 15.16 14.86
C THR A 184 15.58 16.06 16.09
N ILE A 185 15.38 17.35 15.82
CA ILE A 185 15.43 18.48 16.76
C ILE A 185 14.19 18.62 17.68
N ASP A 186 13.12 17.84 17.48
CA ASP A 186 11.91 17.88 18.34
C ASP A 186 11.75 16.64 19.24
N PRO A 187 12.63 16.43 20.24
CA PRO A 187 12.42 15.43 21.27
C PRO A 187 11.45 15.88 22.36
N GLU A 188 11.13 17.17 22.41
CA GLU A 188 10.16 17.73 23.35
C GLU A 188 8.77 17.13 23.14
N ARG A 189 8.35 16.83 21.90
CA ARG A 189 7.10 16.09 21.65
C ARG A 189 7.09 14.73 22.35
N PHE A 190 8.18 13.97 22.28
CA PHE A 190 8.29 12.68 22.97
C PHE A 190 8.32 12.87 24.49
N SER A 191 9.11 13.83 24.98
CA SER A 191 9.18 14.16 26.42
C SER A 191 7.79 14.55 26.98
N ARG A 192 7.09 15.50 26.34
CA ARG A 192 5.73 15.92 26.70
C ARG A 192 4.73 14.76 26.64
N HIS A 193 4.81 13.89 25.64
CA HIS A 193 3.93 12.72 25.56
C HIS A 193 4.17 11.74 26.73
N PHE A 194 5.40 11.61 27.22
CA PHE A 194 5.78 10.78 28.36
C PHE A 194 6.05 11.59 29.63
N ASP A 195 5.15 12.53 29.95
CA ASP A 195 5.07 13.25 31.25
C ASP A 195 6.34 14.04 31.63
N GLY A 196 7.05 14.58 30.64
CA GLY A 196 8.30 15.32 30.86
C GLY A 196 9.53 14.42 30.95
N ALA A 197 9.50 13.23 30.33
CA ALA A 197 10.63 12.31 30.30
C ALA A 197 11.95 13.01 29.89
N PRO A 198 13.07 12.78 30.60
CA PRO A 198 14.31 13.51 30.36
C PRO A 198 14.87 13.25 28.97
N ILE A 199 15.47 14.29 28.41
CA ILE A 199 16.06 14.32 27.08
C ILE A 199 17.59 14.35 27.24
N VAL A 200 18.28 13.37 26.64
CA VAL A 200 19.76 13.34 26.59
C VAL A 200 20.22 13.53 25.15
N GLN A 201 20.82 14.69 24.86
CA GLN A 201 21.22 15.08 23.50
C GLN A 201 22.67 14.71 23.18
N VAL A 202 22.86 13.78 22.26
CA VAL A 202 24.17 13.36 21.74
C VAL A 202 24.46 14.17 20.48
N SER A 203 25.02 15.37 20.65
CA SER A 203 25.39 16.24 19.53
C SER A 203 26.34 15.54 18.56
N GLY A 204 25.99 15.51 17.28
CA GLY A 204 26.94 15.25 16.20
C GLY A 204 27.55 16.56 15.69
N ARG A 205 27.74 16.65 14.37
CA ARG A 205 28.31 17.82 13.69
C ARG A 205 27.36 18.25 12.57
N MET A 206 26.31 18.98 12.91
CA MET A 206 25.46 19.65 11.91
C MET A 206 26.03 21.00 11.49
N PHE A 207 25.78 21.36 10.24
CA PHE A 207 25.94 22.71 9.71
C PHE A 207 24.55 23.39 9.67
N PRO A 208 24.44 24.70 9.91
CA PRO A 208 23.16 25.41 9.86
C PRO A 208 22.58 25.41 8.44
N VAL A 209 21.25 25.34 8.34
CA VAL A 209 20.50 25.34 7.07
C VAL A 209 19.51 26.51 7.09
N GLU A 210 19.55 27.35 6.06
CA GLU A 210 18.58 28.42 5.84
C GLU A 210 17.30 27.86 5.20
N VAL A 211 16.12 28.34 5.61
CA VAL A 211 14.82 27.90 5.08
C VAL A 211 14.10 29.08 4.45
N ARG A 212 13.77 28.98 3.17
CA ARG A 212 13.01 29.97 2.41
C ARG A 212 11.66 29.37 2.01
N TYR A 213 10.58 30.12 2.20
CA TYR A 213 9.23 29.72 1.80
C TYR A 213 8.77 30.56 0.61
N ARG A 214 8.26 29.89 -0.43
CA ARG A 214 7.66 30.52 -1.61
C ARG A 214 6.32 29.84 -1.87
N PRO A 215 5.18 30.52 -1.68
CA PRO A 215 3.88 29.97 -2.08
C PRO A 215 3.86 29.79 -3.61
N LEU A 216 3.11 28.79 -4.07
CA LEU A 216 2.82 28.57 -5.49
C LEU A 216 1.49 29.19 -5.91
N THR A 217 0.70 29.67 -4.95
CA THR A 217 -0.60 30.31 -5.16
C THR A 217 -0.47 31.82 -5.23
N SER A 218 -1.26 32.45 -6.10
CA SER A 218 -1.41 33.91 -6.11
C SER A 218 -2.37 34.37 -5.01
N ASP A 219 -2.08 35.53 -4.40
CA ASP A 219 -3.05 36.27 -3.57
C ASP A 219 -3.91 37.25 -4.42
N ASP A 220 -3.52 37.48 -5.69
CA ASP A 220 -4.27 38.28 -6.67
C ASP A 220 -5.22 37.36 -7.48
N PRO A 221 -6.55 37.58 -7.42
CA PRO A 221 -7.53 36.74 -8.11
C PRO A 221 -7.50 36.83 -9.65
N ASP A 222 -6.76 37.78 -10.23
CA ASP A 222 -6.59 37.92 -11.68
C ASP A 222 -5.29 37.25 -12.22
N GLU A 223 -4.42 36.68 -11.36
CA GLU A 223 -3.23 35.91 -11.76
C GLU A 223 -3.40 34.38 -11.61
N ASP A 224 -2.95 33.61 -12.61
CA ASP A 224 -2.94 32.14 -12.57
C ASP A 224 -1.93 31.56 -11.55
N ASP A 225 -2.33 30.51 -10.82
CA ASP A 225 -1.45 29.77 -9.91
C ASP A 225 -0.17 29.24 -10.59
N ILE A 226 0.97 29.37 -9.93
CA ILE A 226 2.26 28.87 -10.41
C ILE A 226 2.26 27.34 -10.37
N ARG A 227 2.39 26.71 -11.55
CA ARG A 227 2.53 25.26 -11.64
C ARG A 227 3.77 24.81 -10.88
N GLN A 228 3.63 23.74 -10.08
CA GLN A 228 4.69 23.16 -9.24
C GLN A 228 6.06 23.04 -9.94
N ILE A 229 6.09 22.61 -11.21
CA ILE A 229 7.34 22.47 -11.98
C ILE A 229 8.00 23.83 -12.25
N ASP A 230 7.23 24.86 -12.57
CA ASP A 230 7.78 26.21 -12.84
C ASP A 230 8.32 26.83 -11.55
N GLY A 231 7.63 26.65 -10.43
CA GLY A 231 8.12 27.03 -9.09
C GLY A 231 9.40 26.30 -8.69
N ILE A 232 9.53 25.01 -9.03
CA ILE A 232 10.77 24.23 -8.82
C ILE A 232 11.91 24.77 -9.69
N ILE A 233 11.66 25.11 -10.97
CA ILE A 233 12.69 25.71 -11.85
C ILE A 233 13.18 27.03 -11.27
N ALA A 234 12.26 27.94 -10.90
CA ALA A 234 12.62 29.23 -10.30
C ALA A 234 13.43 29.08 -9.00
N ALA A 235 13.10 28.09 -8.16
CA ALA A 235 13.90 27.77 -6.98
C ALA A 235 15.30 27.23 -7.35
N VAL A 236 15.42 26.38 -8.37
CA VAL A 236 16.71 25.84 -8.83
C VAL A 236 17.62 26.91 -9.42
N ASP A 237 17.07 27.87 -10.19
CA ASP A 237 17.86 28.98 -10.75
C ASP A 237 18.39 29.89 -9.62
N GLU A 238 17.55 30.26 -8.65
CA GLU A 238 17.95 31.03 -7.46
C GLU A 238 19.07 30.34 -6.69
N LEU A 239 18.90 29.06 -6.34
CA LEU A 239 19.91 28.25 -5.65
C LEU A 239 21.18 28.05 -6.49
N THR A 240 21.15 28.35 -7.79
CA THR A 240 22.31 28.35 -8.70
C THR A 240 23.04 29.69 -8.74
N GLY A 241 22.40 30.80 -8.35
CA GLY A 241 23.07 32.06 -8.03
C GLY A 241 23.85 32.05 -6.71
N GLU A 242 23.36 31.32 -5.70
CA GLU A 242 23.88 31.37 -4.31
C GLU A 242 25.31 30.85 -4.11
N GLY A 243 25.75 29.87 -4.92
CA GLY A 243 27.09 29.29 -4.82
C GLY A 243 27.14 27.76 -4.85
N PRO A 244 28.32 27.13 -4.73
CA PRO A 244 28.55 25.73 -5.05
C PRO A 244 27.87 24.74 -4.07
N GLY A 245 27.52 23.56 -4.60
CA GLY A 245 26.82 22.50 -3.88
C GLY A 245 25.81 21.78 -4.77
N ASP A 246 25.32 20.62 -4.33
CA ASP A 246 24.28 19.86 -5.02
C ASP A 246 22.88 20.17 -4.46
N ILE A 247 21.85 19.94 -5.27
CA ILE A 247 20.44 20.20 -4.93
C ILE A 247 19.69 18.87 -4.80
N LEU A 248 18.88 18.71 -3.76
CA LEU A 248 17.90 17.63 -3.59
C LEU A 248 16.48 18.18 -3.73
N ILE A 249 15.61 17.52 -4.50
CA ILE A 249 14.23 17.96 -4.73
C ILE A 249 13.29 16.81 -4.41
N PHE A 250 12.33 17.04 -3.51
CA PHE A 250 11.32 16.05 -3.12
C PHE A 250 10.10 16.12 -4.04
N LEU A 251 9.60 14.94 -4.46
CA LEU A 251 8.48 14.78 -5.39
C LEU A 251 7.65 13.55 -5.00
N SER A 252 6.34 13.57 -5.26
CA SER A 252 5.38 12.58 -4.74
C SER A 252 5.51 11.19 -5.37
N GLY A 253 6.14 11.10 -6.55
CA GLY A 253 6.36 9.82 -7.24
C GLY A 253 7.20 9.90 -8.51
N GLU A 254 7.43 8.72 -9.10
CA GLU A 254 8.25 8.51 -10.32
C GLU A 254 7.82 9.40 -11.50
N ARG A 255 6.52 9.71 -11.64
CA ARG A 255 6.00 10.55 -12.72
C ARG A 255 6.50 11.99 -12.63
N GLU A 256 6.26 12.63 -11.49
CA GLU A 256 6.70 14.01 -11.21
C GLU A 256 8.22 14.14 -11.32
N ILE A 257 8.97 13.13 -10.85
CA ILE A 257 10.44 13.07 -10.99
C ILE A 257 10.86 13.17 -12.46
N ARG A 258 10.20 12.46 -13.37
CA ARG A 258 10.54 12.51 -14.80
C ARG A 258 10.11 13.83 -15.45
N GLU A 259 8.89 14.30 -15.17
CA GLU A 259 8.36 15.54 -15.73
C GLU A 259 9.23 16.75 -15.29
N THR A 260 9.63 16.78 -14.02
CA THR A 260 10.56 17.80 -13.47
C THR A 260 11.97 17.65 -14.05
N ALA A 261 12.49 16.42 -14.20
CA ALA A 261 13.80 16.19 -14.81
C ALA A 261 13.89 16.73 -16.24
N ASP A 262 12.87 16.48 -17.05
CA ASP A 262 12.87 16.87 -18.46
C ASP A 262 12.60 18.37 -18.63
N ALA A 263 11.87 19.00 -17.70
CA ALA A 263 11.73 20.46 -17.65
C ALA A 263 13.08 21.12 -17.30
N LEU A 264 13.76 20.67 -16.24
CA LEU A 264 15.08 21.16 -15.85
C LEU A 264 16.15 20.93 -16.94
N ARG A 265 16.11 19.83 -17.69
CA ARG A 265 17.02 19.57 -18.83
C ARG A 265 16.79 20.50 -20.02
N LYS A 266 15.55 20.94 -20.24
CA LYS A 266 15.19 21.91 -21.28
C LYS A 266 15.50 23.35 -20.86
N HIS A 267 15.69 23.59 -19.56
CA HIS A 267 16.05 24.90 -19.04
C HIS A 267 17.52 25.20 -19.36
N HIS A 268 17.76 25.85 -20.50
CA HIS A 268 19.08 26.01 -21.12
C HIS A 268 20.13 26.77 -20.28
N THR A 269 19.75 27.41 -19.18
CA THR A 269 20.68 28.05 -18.22
C THR A 269 21.43 27.04 -17.35
N LEU A 270 20.86 25.84 -17.13
CA LEU A 270 21.35 24.88 -16.14
C LEU A 270 22.37 23.89 -16.72
N ARG A 271 23.65 24.05 -16.35
CA ARG A 271 24.71 23.04 -16.58
C ARG A 271 24.86 22.11 -15.37
N ALA A 272 23.93 21.17 -15.19
CA ALA A 272 23.90 20.25 -14.06
C ALA A 272 23.64 18.76 -14.44
N ASP A 273 24.16 17.83 -13.65
CA ASP A 273 23.90 16.39 -13.73
C ASP A 273 22.57 16.05 -13.02
N ILE A 274 21.50 15.83 -13.78
CA ILE A 274 20.15 15.61 -13.26
C ILE A 274 19.87 14.11 -13.10
N LEU A 275 19.85 13.63 -11.86
CA LEU A 275 19.70 12.22 -11.48
C LEU A 275 18.37 11.96 -10.74
N PRO A 276 17.60 10.92 -11.11
CA PRO A 276 16.46 10.48 -10.33
C PRO A 276 16.88 9.60 -9.13
N LEU A 277 16.06 9.58 -8.06
CA LEU A 277 16.23 8.71 -6.90
C LEU A 277 14.89 8.22 -6.35
N TYR A 278 14.44 7.05 -6.82
CA TYR A 278 13.22 6.40 -6.32
C TYR A 278 13.36 4.87 -6.31
N ALA A 279 12.54 4.20 -5.50
CA ALA A 279 12.72 2.79 -5.09
C ALA A 279 12.73 1.76 -6.24
N LYS A 280 12.31 2.16 -7.45
CA LYS A 280 12.18 1.29 -8.64
C LYS A 280 13.39 1.33 -9.57
N LEU A 281 14.33 2.26 -9.34
CA LEU A 281 15.63 2.31 -10.04
C LEU A 281 16.47 1.08 -9.69
N SER A 282 17.32 0.63 -10.61
CA SER A 282 18.28 -0.44 -10.32
C SER A 282 19.28 -0.04 -9.23
N LEU A 283 19.87 -1.01 -8.53
CA LEU A 283 20.92 -0.72 -7.53
C LEU A 283 22.12 0.04 -8.14
N HIS A 284 22.43 -0.18 -9.42
CA HIS A 284 23.48 0.56 -10.11
C HIS A 284 23.07 2.02 -10.38
N GLU A 285 21.84 2.29 -10.78
CA GLU A 285 21.33 3.65 -10.97
C GLU A 285 21.19 4.40 -9.64
N GLN A 286 20.69 3.73 -8.60
CA GLN A 286 20.70 4.27 -7.23
C GLN A 286 22.13 4.52 -6.74
N ALA A 287 23.12 3.70 -7.14
CA ALA A 287 24.52 3.94 -6.79
C ALA A 287 25.11 5.21 -7.44
N ARG A 288 24.56 5.69 -8.58
CA ARG A 288 25.09 6.86 -9.29
C ARG A 288 25.05 8.15 -8.46
N VAL A 289 24.05 8.34 -7.59
CA VAL A 289 23.95 9.58 -6.78
C VAL A 289 25.12 9.72 -5.79
N PHE A 290 25.77 8.61 -5.40
CA PHE A 290 26.95 8.61 -4.51
C PHE A 290 28.29 8.64 -5.27
N GLN A 291 28.29 8.48 -6.60
CA GLN A 291 29.53 8.47 -7.36
C GLN A 291 30.13 9.88 -7.39
N PRO A 292 31.46 10.03 -7.21
CA PRO A 292 32.15 11.30 -7.38
C PRO A 292 31.85 11.93 -8.74
N HIS A 293 31.67 13.25 -8.77
CA HIS A 293 31.27 13.97 -9.98
C HIS A 293 31.99 15.32 -10.10
N ARG A 294 31.73 16.05 -11.18
CA ARG A 294 32.27 17.40 -11.44
C ARG A 294 31.13 18.31 -11.89
N GLY A 295 31.09 19.52 -11.35
CA GLY A 295 29.99 20.46 -11.57
C GLY A 295 28.91 20.31 -10.50
N ARG A 296 27.68 20.75 -10.81
CA ARG A 296 26.51 20.61 -9.95
C ARG A 296 25.73 19.36 -10.30
N ARG A 297 25.25 18.63 -9.28
CA ARG A 297 24.25 17.57 -9.41
C ARG A 297 22.90 18.03 -8.83
N ILE A 298 21.83 17.61 -9.47
CA ILE A 298 20.45 17.80 -9.01
C ILE A 298 19.82 16.42 -8.86
N VAL A 299 19.43 16.05 -7.64
CA VAL A 299 18.83 14.77 -7.30
C VAL A 299 17.32 14.94 -7.12
N LEU A 300 16.54 14.24 -7.94
CA LEU A 300 15.08 14.29 -7.95
C LEU A 300 14.54 13.05 -7.24
N ALA A 301 14.06 13.18 -6.01
CA ALA A 301 13.82 12.06 -5.12
C ALA A 301 12.36 11.95 -4.64
N THR A 302 11.92 10.73 -4.37
CA THR A 302 10.80 10.53 -3.43
C THR A 302 11.33 10.57 -2.00
N ASN A 303 10.46 10.37 -1.00
CA ASN A 303 10.80 10.15 0.41
C ASN A 303 11.83 9.02 0.70
N VAL A 304 12.33 8.32 -0.32
CA VAL A 304 13.54 7.50 -0.23
C VAL A 304 14.71 8.32 0.31
N ALA A 305 14.93 9.56 -0.16
CA ALA A 305 16.05 10.40 0.29
C ALA A 305 15.83 11.04 1.67
N GLU A 306 14.59 11.13 2.16
CA GLU A 306 14.22 11.78 3.42
C GLU A 306 14.76 11.02 4.65
N THR A 307 14.71 9.68 4.61
CA THR A 307 14.98 8.83 5.79
C THR A 307 15.83 7.59 5.49
N SER A 308 16.08 7.24 4.22
CA SER A 308 16.74 5.96 3.88
C SER A 308 18.24 6.08 3.64
N LEU A 309 18.69 7.27 3.22
CA LEU A 309 19.82 7.37 2.31
C LEU A 309 20.42 8.78 2.34
N THR A 310 21.60 8.92 2.93
CA THR A 310 22.35 10.18 2.92
C THR A 310 23.10 10.33 1.60
N VAL A 311 22.64 11.22 0.72
CA VAL A 311 23.37 11.57 -0.51
C VAL A 311 24.48 12.58 -0.17
N PRO A 312 25.76 12.30 -0.47
CA PRO A 312 26.85 13.24 -0.22
C PRO A 312 26.79 14.44 -1.17
N GLY A 313 27.25 15.61 -0.72
CA GLY A 313 27.38 16.83 -1.54
C GLY A 313 26.13 17.73 -1.61
N ILE A 314 24.98 17.27 -1.09
CA ILE A 314 23.76 18.09 -1.02
C ILE A 314 23.98 19.28 -0.07
N HIS A 315 23.84 20.50 -0.60
CA HIS A 315 23.82 21.75 0.18
C HIS A 315 22.44 22.43 0.16
N TYR A 316 21.60 22.13 -0.84
CA TYR A 316 20.31 22.80 -1.03
C TYR A 316 19.17 21.79 -1.18
N VAL A 317 17.96 22.15 -0.71
CA VAL A 317 16.77 21.28 -0.73
C VAL A 317 15.55 22.05 -1.22
N VAL A 318 14.70 21.42 -2.03
CA VAL A 318 13.40 21.94 -2.51
C VAL A 318 12.30 20.93 -2.19
N ASP A 319 11.20 21.36 -1.54
CA ASP A 319 10.09 20.48 -1.10
C ASP A 319 8.69 21.08 -1.38
N PRO A 320 7.81 20.39 -2.14
CA PRO A 320 6.41 20.77 -2.38
C PRO A 320 5.32 20.15 -1.46
N GLY A 321 5.60 19.07 -0.68
CA GLY A 321 4.76 18.55 0.42
C GLY A 321 3.36 17.86 0.20
N PHE A 322 3.24 16.59 -0.25
CA PHE A 322 1.95 15.84 -0.43
C PHE A 322 1.96 14.30 -0.04
N ALA A 323 0.86 13.66 0.52
CA ALA A 323 0.74 12.22 1.00
C ALA A 323 -0.72 11.58 1.20
N ARG A 324 -0.94 10.28 1.64
CA ARG A 324 -2.31 9.54 1.69
C ARG A 324 -2.44 8.10 2.39
N ILE A 325 -3.54 7.66 3.12
CA ILE A 325 -3.87 6.21 3.58
C ILE A 325 -5.34 5.87 4.18
N SER A 326 -5.72 4.60 4.60
CA SER A 326 -7.07 4.12 5.16
C SER A 326 -7.09 2.94 6.23
N ARG A 327 -8.25 2.53 6.84
CA ARG A 327 -8.42 1.95 8.23
C ARG A 327 -8.63 0.41 8.50
N ASP A 328 -9.68 -0.29 8.03
CA ASP A 328 -9.96 -1.72 8.44
C ASP A 328 -8.83 -2.68 8.01
N LEU A 329 -8.29 -2.35 6.85
CA LEU A 329 -7.09 -2.89 6.22
C LEU A 329 -5.84 -2.83 7.11
N ALA A 330 -5.79 -1.91 8.07
CA ALA A 330 -4.64 -1.76 8.97
C ALA A 330 -4.50 -2.92 9.98
N ARG A 331 -5.53 -3.78 10.13
CA ARG A 331 -5.43 -5.02 10.94
C ARG A 331 -4.74 -6.17 10.21
N LEU A 332 -4.67 -6.12 8.88
CA LEU A 332 -3.99 -7.13 8.06
C LEU A 332 -2.56 -6.65 7.76
N PRO A 333 -1.50 -7.30 8.24
CA PRO A 333 -0.12 -6.87 8.01
C PRO A 333 0.37 -7.27 6.60
N ILE A 334 -0.35 -6.89 5.54
CA ILE A 334 -0.08 -7.27 4.13
C ILE A 334 -0.28 -6.07 3.19
N ASP A 335 0.04 -6.23 1.89
CA ASP A 335 -0.20 -5.19 0.88
C ASP A 335 -1.70 -4.78 0.90
N PRO A 336 -2.00 -3.46 0.97
CA PRO A 336 -3.36 -2.92 0.94
C PRO A 336 -4.31 -3.53 -0.11
N ARG A 337 -3.80 -3.84 -1.31
CA ARG A 337 -4.56 -4.46 -2.38
C ARG A 337 -4.94 -5.90 -2.03
N LEU A 338 -3.97 -6.69 -1.56
CA LEU A 338 -4.20 -8.09 -1.16
C LEU A 338 -5.16 -8.17 0.02
N GLY A 339 -5.02 -7.29 1.02
CA GLY A 339 -5.98 -7.20 2.11
C GLY A 339 -7.38 -6.82 1.65
N ARG A 340 -7.50 -5.90 0.67
CA ARG A 340 -8.80 -5.56 0.09
C ARG A 340 -9.45 -6.74 -0.64
N MET A 341 -8.66 -7.53 -1.38
CA MET A 341 -9.11 -8.76 -2.06
C MET A 341 -9.62 -9.81 -1.06
N ILE A 342 -8.85 -10.09 0.00
CA ILE A 342 -9.22 -11.07 1.04
C ILE A 342 -10.52 -10.63 1.75
N LEU A 343 -10.66 -9.35 2.09
CA LEU A 343 -11.89 -8.80 2.67
C LEU A 343 -13.09 -8.89 1.71
N ALA A 344 -12.87 -8.73 0.39
CA ALA A 344 -13.91 -8.90 -0.62
C ALA A 344 -14.29 -10.39 -0.81
N ALA A 345 -13.32 -11.31 -0.73
CA ALA A 345 -13.54 -12.74 -0.90
C ALA A 345 -14.51 -13.34 0.13
N ARG A 346 -14.65 -12.70 1.30
CA ARG A 346 -15.71 -13.00 2.29
C ARG A 346 -17.11 -12.80 1.73
N ALA A 347 -17.34 -11.68 1.04
CA ALA A 347 -18.65 -11.34 0.46
C ALA A 347 -18.94 -12.13 -0.82
N GLU A 348 -17.89 -12.54 -1.54
CA GLU A 348 -17.98 -13.30 -2.79
C GLU A 348 -17.97 -14.83 -2.57
N ALA A 349 -17.86 -15.30 -1.32
CA ALA A 349 -17.80 -16.71 -0.92
C ALA A 349 -16.66 -17.53 -1.57
N CYS A 350 -15.53 -16.89 -1.87
CA CYS A 350 -14.37 -17.46 -2.59
C CYS A 350 -13.06 -17.33 -1.79
N LEU A 351 -13.15 -17.31 -0.45
CA LEU A 351 -12.03 -17.03 0.45
C LEU A 351 -10.83 -17.94 0.22
N ASN A 352 -11.04 -19.25 0.13
CA ASN A 352 -9.97 -20.23 -0.01
C ASN A 352 -9.13 -19.96 -1.28
N GLU A 353 -9.79 -19.79 -2.42
CA GLU A 353 -9.14 -19.44 -3.69
C GLU A 353 -8.39 -18.11 -3.62
N VAL A 354 -8.99 -17.09 -3.02
CA VAL A 354 -8.35 -15.77 -2.92
C VAL A 354 -7.20 -15.76 -1.91
N LEU A 355 -7.22 -16.58 -0.86
CA LEU A 355 -6.07 -16.78 0.02
C LEU A 355 -4.91 -17.45 -0.72
N ILE A 356 -5.18 -18.49 -1.50
CA ILE A 356 -4.18 -19.19 -2.33
C ILE A 356 -3.55 -18.20 -3.33
N ILE A 357 -4.38 -17.41 -4.02
CA ILE A 357 -3.92 -16.43 -4.99
C ILE A 357 -3.17 -15.26 -4.31
N ALA A 358 -3.67 -14.71 -3.20
CA ALA A 358 -3.00 -13.62 -2.48
C ALA A 358 -1.64 -14.07 -1.90
N ALA A 359 -1.53 -15.33 -1.46
CA ALA A 359 -0.26 -15.92 -1.06
C ALA A 359 0.70 -16.03 -2.26
N ALA A 360 0.24 -16.49 -3.43
CA ALA A 360 1.04 -16.57 -4.65
C ALA A 360 1.58 -15.21 -5.10
N LEU A 361 0.73 -14.17 -5.03
CA LEU A 361 1.11 -12.78 -5.37
C LEU A 361 2.04 -12.13 -4.33
N SER A 362 2.23 -12.75 -3.17
CA SER A 362 3.14 -12.29 -2.11
C SER A 362 4.54 -12.89 -2.19
N VAL A 363 4.74 -13.91 -3.03
CA VAL A 363 6.01 -14.66 -3.18
C VAL A 363 6.50 -14.61 -4.62
N GLN A 364 7.72 -15.09 -4.87
CA GLN A 364 8.21 -15.25 -6.24
C GLN A 364 7.52 -16.45 -6.91
N ASP A 365 7.15 -16.34 -8.20
CA ASP A 365 6.51 -17.45 -8.93
C ASP A 365 7.35 -18.74 -8.83
N PRO A 366 6.76 -19.86 -8.38
CA PRO A 366 7.47 -21.13 -8.25
C PRO A 366 7.84 -21.75 -9.60
N ARG A 367 7.25 -21.32 -10.72
CA ARG A 367 7.57 -21.83 -12.05
C ARG A 367 8.91 -21.28 -12.53
N GLU A 368 9.84 -22.19 -12.79
CA GLU A 368 11.17 -21.90 -13.30
C GLU A 368 11.17 -22.02 -14.84
N ARG A 369 11.84 -21.10 -15.53
CA ARG A 369 11.99 -21.13 -16.99
C ARG A 369 13.46 -20.84 -17.34
N PRO A 370 14.36 -21.85 -17.24
CA PRO A 370 15.75 -21.71 -17.67
C PRO A 370 15.79 -21.38 -19.17
N MET A 371 16.75 -20.57 -19.61
CA MET A 371 16.88 -20.22 -21.03
C MET A 371 17.20 -21.44 -21.91
N GLU A 372 17.99 -22.38 -21.38
CA GLU A 372 18.39 -23.61 -22.09
C GLU A 372 17.22 -24.60 -22.24
N ASP A 373 16.28 -24.60 -21.29
CA ASP A 373 15.17 -25.55 -21.21
C ASP A 373 13.78 -24.90 -21.43
N GLU A 374 13.70 -23.71 -22.04
CA GLU A 374 12.46 -22.92 -22.06
C GLU A 374 11.26 -23.69 -22.65
N GLN A 375 11.48 -24.44 -23.73
CA GLN A 375 10.45 -25.25 -24.37
C GLN A 375 9.95 -26.38 -23.46
N ALA A 376 10.86 -27.11 -22.81
CA ALA A 376 10.52 -28.19 -21.88
C ALA A 376 9.77 -27.67 -20.65
N ALA A 377 10.18 -26.51 -20.11
CA ALA A 377 9.46 -25.82 -19.04
C ALA A 377 8.04 -25.40 -19.48
N ARG A 378 7.90 -24.85 -20.69
CA ARG A 378 6.61 -24.42 -21.26
C ARG A 378 5.63 -25.57 -21.48
N GLU A 379 6.14 -26.75 -21.86
CA GLU A 379 5.39 -28.00 -21.97
C GLU A 379 5.00 -28.55 -20.60
N ALA A 380 5.95 -28.65 -19.66
CA ALA A 380 5.68 -29.08 -18.27
C ALA A 380 4.63 -28.21 -17.57
N HIS A 381 4.63 -26.89 -17.83
CA HIS A 381 3.65 -25.95 -17.29
C HIS A 381 2.32 -25.91 -18.06
N ALA A 382 2.19 -26.61 -19.19
CA ALA A 382 0.99 -26.55 -20.04
C ALA A 382 -0.28 -26.99 -19.30
N LYS A 383 -0.19 -28.06 -18.50
CA LYS A 383 -1.28 -28.59 -17.66
C LYS A 383 -1.79 -27.62 -16.58
N PHE A 384 -0.99 -26.61 -16.20
CA PHE A 384 -1.41 -25.58 -15.25
C PHE A 384 -2.04 -24.37 -15.93
N ARG A 385 -2.08 -24.30 -17.27
CA ARG A 385 -2.68 -23.16 -17.95
C ARG A 385 -4.20 -23.18 -17.82
N ASP A 386 -4.76 -21.99 -17.92
CA ASP A 386 -6.18 -21.78 -18.11
C ASP A 386 -6.38 -20.86 -19.31
N SER A 387 -7.47 -21.06 -20.06
CA SER A 387 -7.76 -20.29 -21.26
C SER A 387 -8.36 -18.91 -20.96
N GLN A 388 -8.83 -18.68 -19.73
CA GLN A 388 -9.49 -17.45 -19.30
C GLN A 388 -8.77 -16.73 -18.15
N SER A 389 -7.95 -17.40 -17.32
CA SER A 389 -7.27 -16.76 -16.19
C SER A 389 -5.96 -17.41 -15.73
N ASP A 390 -4.85 -16.68 -15.81
CA ASP A 390 -3.57 -17.11 -15.21
C ASP A 390 -3.69 -17.34 -13.69
N PHE A 391 -4.59 -16.63 -13.00
CA PHE A 391 -4.87 -16.85 -11.56
C PHE A 391 -5.55 -18.21 -11.31
N MET A 392 -6.45 -18.65 -12.18
CA MET A 392 -7.00 -20.00 -12.12
C MET A 392 -5.91 -21.05 -12.38
N GLY A 393 -4.89 -20.71 -13.17
CA GLY A 393 -3.70 -21.53 -13.35
C GLY A 393 -2.83 -21.68 -12.09
N LEU A 394 -2.83 -20.69 -11.19
CA LEU A 394 -2.24 -20.84 -9.86
C LEU A 394 -3.01 -21.86 -9.02
N LEU A 395 -4.34 -21.85 -9.05
CA LEU A 395 -5.16 -22.84 -8.34
C LEU A 395 -4.88 -24.27 -8.85
N LYS A 396 -4.78 -24.47 -10.17
CA LYS A 396 -4.40 -25.78 -10.76
C LYS A 396 -3.01 -26.26 -10.33
N LEU A 397 -2.04 -25.34 -10.22
CA LEU A 397 -0.69 -25.65 -9.74
C LEU A 397 -0.68 -25.99 -8.24
N TRP A 398 -1.46 -25.26 -7.45
CA TRP A 398 -1.65 -25.49 -6.02
C TRP A 398 -2.24 -26.87 -5.74
N ASP A 399 -3.33 -27.23 -6.44
CA ASP A 399 -4.02 -28.51 -6.31
C ASP A 399 -3.09 -29.68 -6.70
N PHE A 400 -2.41 -29.58 -7.84
CA PHE A 400 -1.41 -30.57 -8.29
C PHE A 400 -0.32 -30.81 -7.25
N PHE A 401 0.21 -29.74 -6.64
CA PHE A 401 1.24 -29.90 -5.62
C PHE A 401 0.69 -30.55 -4.35
N HIS A 402 -0.52 -30.19 -3.90
CA HIS A 402 -1.13 -30.77 -2.69
C HIS A 402 -1.41 -32.26 -2.83
N GLU A 403 -2.02 -32.67 -3.94
CA GLU A 403 -2.28 -34.08 -4.25
C GLU A 403 -0.99 -34.91 -4.16
N HIS A 404 0.08 -34.43 -4.79
CA HIS A 404 1.36 -35.13 -4.80
C HIS A 404 2.12 -35.02 -3.47
N ALA A 405 1.94 -33.94 -2.70
CA ALA A 405 2.55 -33.78 -1.38
C ALA A 405 1.92 -34.71 -0.32
N GLN A 406 0.64 -35.07 -0.49
CA GLN A 406 -0.01 -36.10 0.33
C GLN A 406 0.45 -37.52 -0.05
N ALA A 407 0.70 -37.78 -1.34
CA ALA A 407 1.04 -39.12 -1.84
C ALA A 407 2.54 -39.47 -1.86
N LEU A 408 3.45 -38.49 -1.88
CA LEU A 408 4.89 -38.70 -2.11
C LEU A 408 5.76 -38.35 -0.89
N SER A 409 6.83 -39.14 -0.69
CA SER A 409 7.89 -38.77 0.25
C SER A 409 8.67 -37.52 -0.19
N GLY A 410 9.23 -36.76 0.76
CA GLY A 410 9.85 -35.47 0.48
C GLY A 410 10.98 -35.45 -0.57
N SER A 411 11.71 -36.56 -0.77
CA SER A 411 12.69 -36.67 -1.86
C SER A 411 12.02 -36.89 -3.23
N LYS A 412 10.96 -37.73 -3.29
CA LYS A 412 10.14 -37.92 -4.49
C LYS A 412 9.42 -36.63 -4.88
N LEU A 413 8.89 -35.88 -3.91
CA LEU A 413 8.26 -34.58 -4.13
C LEU A 413 9.26 -33.53 -4.67
N ARG A 414 10.49 -33.47 -4.13
CA ARG A 414 11.57 -32.63 -4.70
C ARG A 414 11.92 -33.03 -6.13
N LYS A 415 12.01 -34.34 -6.43
CA LYS A 415 12.24 -34.84 -7.80
C LYS A 415 11.10 -34.44 -8.74
N LEU A 416 9.85 -34.58 -8.30
CA LEU A 416 8.66 -34.16 -9.06
C LEU A 416 8.73 -32.67 -9.41
N CYS A 417 9.04 -31.81 -8.43
CA CYS A 417 9.16 -30.38 -8.65
C CYS A 417 10.22 -30.06 -9.72
N ARG A 418 11.42 -30.63 -9.59
CA ARG A 418 12.49 -30.46 -10.58
C ARG A 418 12.09 -30.92 -11.98
N THR A 419 11.45 -32.10 -12.11
CA THR A 419 10.97 -32.64 -13.39
C THR A 419 9.84 -31.79 -14.01
N ASN A 420 9.15 -30.96 -13.23
CA ASN A 420 8.10 -30.07 -13.71
C ASN A 420 8.53 -28.60 -13.80
N PHE A 421 9.85 -28.32 -13.68
CA PHE A 421 10.40 -26.97 -13.64
C PHE A 421 9.70 -26.09 -12.57
N LEU A 422 9.60 -26.62 -11.36
CA LEU A 422 9.05 -25.96 -10.18
C LEU A 422 10.11 -25.87 -9.08
N SER A 423 10.26 -24.68 -8.51
CA SER A 423 11.12 -24.44 -7.36
C SER A 423 10.46 -24.98 -6.09
N PHE A 424 10.98 -26.10 -5.56
CA PHE A 424 10.45 -26.70 -4.33
C PHE A 424 10.46 -25.73 -3.14
N ILE A 425 11.45 -24.83 -3.07
CA ILE A 425 11.57 -23.82 -2.02
C ILE A 425 10.44 -22.79 -2.13
N ARG A 426 10.16 -22.26 -3.32
CA ARG A 426 9.05 -21.30 -3.52
C ARG A 426 7.68 -21.94 -3.37
N MET A 427 7.51 -23.20 -3.76
CA MET A 427 6.27 -23.94 -3.46
C MET A 427 6.05 -24.02 -1.94
N ARG A 428 7.10 -24.33 -1.17
CA ARG A 428 7.05 -24.31 0.30
C ARG A 428 6.76 -22.92 0.87
N GLU A 429 7.43 -21.88 0.37
CA GLU A 429 7.17 -20.50 0.76
C GLU A 429 5.70 -20.11 0.54
N TRP A 430 5.12 -20.49 -0.61
CA TRP A 430 3.72 -20.27 -0.91
C TRP A 430 2.78 -21.00 0.06
N LEU A 431 3.04 -22.26 0.41
CA LEU A 431 2.30 -22.98 1.47
C LEU A 431 2.37 -22.24 2.80
N ASP A 432 3.59 -21.86 3.21
CA ASP A 432 3.86 -21.25 4.51
C ASP A 432 3.19 -19.85 4.60
N ILE A 433 3.13 -19.08 3.51
CA ILE A 433 2.38 -17.81 3.44
C ILE A 433 0.87 -18.04 3.43
N HIS A 434 0.35 -19.04 2.70
CA HIS A 434 -1.08 -19.34 2.71
C HIS A 434 -1.57 -19.68 4.11
N ALA A 435 -0.88 -20.57 4.83
CA ALA A 435 -1.23 -20.96 6.19
C ALA A 435 -1.21 -19.75 7.16
N GLN A 436 -0.29 -18.80 6.97
CA GLN A 436 -0.27 -17.55 7.73
C GLN A 436 -1.47 -16.65 7.42
N LEU A 437 -1.83 -16.47 6.15
CA LEU A 437 -3.00 -15.68 5.76
C LEU A 437 -4.29 -16.33 6.29
N GLU A 438 -4.43 -17.65 6.18
CA GLU A 438 -5.56 -18.41 6.71
C GLU A 438 -5.69 -18.24 8.23
N GLY A 439 -4.57 -18.27 8.97
CA GLY A 439 -4.52 -17.99 10.41
C GLY A 439 -4.99 -16.58 10.76
N MET A 440 -4.38 -15.55 10.15
CA MET A 440 -4.76 -14.14 10.35
C MET A 440 -6.25 -13.88 10.04
N VAL A 441 -6.78 -14.55 9.02
CA VAL A 441 -8.16 -14.43 8.61
C VAL A 441 -9.11 -15.07 9.63
N LYS A 442 -8.78 -16.27 10.16
CA LYS A 442 -9.58 -16.91 11.23
C LYS A 442 -9.74 -16.05 12.48
N GLU A 443 -8.78 -15.19 12.79
CA GLU A 443 -8.83 -14.27 13.94
C GLU A 443 -9.77 -13.06 13.74
N LEU A 444 -10.08 -12.67 12.49
CA LEU A 444 -10.78 -11.41 12.21
C LEU A 444 -12.31 -11.46 12.38
N ALA A 445 -12.92 -12.65 12.30
CA ALA A 445 -14.32 -12.98 12.63
C ALA A 445 -14.58 -14.46 12.23
N PRO A 446 -15.64 -15.13 12.72
CA PRO A 446 -16.09 -16.38 12.10
C PRO A 446 -16.45 -16.14 10.63
N PHE A 447 -15.69 -16.74 9.73
CA PHE A 447 -16.05 -16.80 8.31
C PHE A 447 -17.19 -17.80 8.15
N PRO A 448 -18.15 -17.56 7.24
CA PRO A 448 -19.06 -18.61 6.82
C PRO A 448 -18.21 -19.80 6.36
N ALA A 449 -18.58 -21.02 6.80
CA ALA A 449 -17.89 -22.23 6.41
C ALA A 449 -17.70 -22.25 4.88
N PRO A 450 -16.54 -22.71 4.37
CA PRO A 450 -16.25 -22.66 2.94
C PRO A 450 -17.44 -23.26 2.19
N ALA A 451 -18.08 -22.43 1.36
CA ALA A 451 -19.27 -22.84 0.65
C ALA A 451 -18.92 -24.09 -0.16
N SER A 452 -19.56 -25.21 0.15
CA SER A 452 -19.40 -26.43 -0.63
C SER A 452 -19.56 -26.06 -2.10
N ARG A 453 -18.56 -26.44 -2.93
CA ARG A 453 -18.42 -26.04 -4.34
C ARG A 453 -19.79 -25.84 -4.98
N SER A 454 -20.12 -24.58 -5.30
CA SER A 454 -21.40 -24.11 -5.87
C SER A 454 -22.38 -25.26 -6.17
N THR A 455 -23.33 -25.51 -5.28
CA THR A 455 -24.33 -26.58 -5.38
C THR A 455 -25.36 -26.38 -6.50
N HIS A 456 -25.00 -25.60 -7.52
CA HIS A 456 -25.78 -25.43 -8.72
C HIS A 456 -25.80 -26.76 -9.50
N PRO A 457 -26.98 -27.28 -9.91
CA PRO A 457 -27.10 -28.62 -10.47
C PRO A 457 -26.42 -28.79 -11.84
N ASP A 458 -26.26 -27.70 -12.60
CA ASP A 458 -25.38 -27.68 -13.79
C ASP A 458 -23.93 -27.35 -13.38
N PRO A 459 -22.96 -28.27 -13.60
CA PRO A 459 -21.54 -28.05 -13.33
C PRO A 459 -20.90 -26.91 -14.12
N ARG A 460 -21.36 -26.63 -15.34
CA ARG A 460 -20.80 -25.54 -16.16
C ARG A 460 -21.12 -24.19 -15.52
N ARG A 461 -22.39 -23.99 -15.17
CA ARG A 461 -22.86 -22.79 -14.48
C ARG A 461 -22.23 -22.64 -13.09
N ALA A 462 -21.95 -23.74 -12.39
CA ALA A 462 -21.22 -23.72 -11.13
C ALA A 462 -19.80 -23.14 -11.29
N GLU A 463 -19.05 -23.56 -12.32
CA GLU A 463 -17.70 -23.04 -12.57
C GLU A 463 -17.71 -21.58 -13.08
N GLU A 464 -18.70 -21.18 -13.89
CA GLU A 464 -18.90 -19.78 -14.29
C GLU A 464 -19.11 -18.86 -13.08
N LEU A 465 -19.98 -19.26 -12.14
CA LEU A 465 -20.24 -18.50 -10.91
C LEU A 465 -19.00 -18.43 -10.02
N ARG A 466 -18.29 -19.55 -9.86
CA ARG A 466 -17.03 -19.62 -9.10
C ARG A 466 -15.96 -18.70 -9.70
N TYR A 467 -15.75 -18.78 -11.02
CA TYR A 467 -14.85 -17.90 -11.75
C TYR A 467 -15.21 -16.43 -11.50
N ALA A 468 -16.49 -16.06 -11.64
CA ALA A 468 -16.93 -14.68 -11.46
C ALA A 468 -16.72 -14.18 -10.02
N SER A 469 -17.04 -14.99 -8.99
CA SER A 469 -16.79 -14.65 -7.58
C SER A 469 -15.31 -14.41 -7.26
N ILE A 470 -14.42 -15.28 -7.74
CA ILE A 470 -12.97 -15.11 -7.55
C ILE A 470 -12.51 -13.80 -8.18
N HIS A 471 -12.86 -13.54 -9.44
CA HIS A 471 -12.37 -12.36 -10.16
C HIS A 471 -12.99 -11.05 -9.66
N ARG A 472 -14.24 -11.04 -9.16
CA ARG A 472 -14.81 -9.87 -8.46
C ARG A 472 -14.03 -9.54 -7.18
N ALA A 473 -13.66 -10.54 -6.38
CA ALA A 473 -12.83 -10.32 -5.21
C ALA A 473 -11.44 -9.76 -5.56
N LEU A 474 -10.75 -10.36 -6.55
CA LEU A 474 -9.45 -9.89 -7.04
C LEU A 474 -9.50 -8.44 -7.57
N LEU A 475 -10.55 -8.11 -8.33
CA LEU A 475 -10.73 -6.76 -8.90
C LEU A 475 -10.69 -5.66 -7.83
N THR A 476 -11.20 -5.90 -6.61
CA THR A 476 -11.20 -4.88 -5.55
C THR A 476 -9.81 -4.37 -5.14
N GLY A 477 -8.75 -5.17 -5.35
CA GLY A 477 -7.36 -4.73 -5.17
C GLY A 477 -6.63 -4.39 -6.48
N LEU A 478 -7.21 -4.73 -7.64
CA LEU A 478 -6.59 -4.61 -8.97
C LEU A 478 -7.29 -3.62 -9.90
N LEU A 479 -8.21 -2.76 -9.42
CA LEU A 479 -8.95 -1.80 -10.24
C LEU A 479 -8.07 -0.89 -11.13
N ALA A 480 -6.83 -0.59 -10.73
CA ALA A 480 -5.90 0.22 -11.52
C ALA A 480 -5.19 -0.56 -12.65
N ASN A 481 -5.31 -1.88 -12.66
CA ASN A 481 -4.63 -2.80 -13.59
C ASN A 481 -5.61 -3.46 -14.58
N ILE A 482 -6.77 -2.85 -14.79
CA ILE A 482 -7.73 -3.26 -15.82
C ILE A 482 -7.31 -2.74 -17.19
N GLY A 483 -7.79 -3.37 -18.26
CA GLY A 483 -7.72 -2.78 -19.59
C GLY A 483 -8.73 -3.33 -20.58
N GLN A 484 -9.10 -2.47 -21.52
CA GLN A 484 -9.96 -2.73 -22.67
C GLN A 484 -9.09 -2.83 -23.93
N LYS A 485 -9.32 -3.86 -24.74
CA LYS A 485 -8.60 -4.05 -25.99
C LYS A 485 -9.02 -2.98 -27.02
N THR A 486 -8.04 -2.34 -27.65
CA THR A 486 -8.25 -1.30 -28.66
C THR A 486 -7.89 -1.83 -30.04
N GLU A 487 -6.61 -2.12 -30.27
CA GLU A 487 -6.07 -2.68 -31.49
C GLU A 487 -5.81 -4.20 -31.38
N SER A 488 -5.30 -4.83 -32.44
CA SER A 488 -5.06 -6.28 -32.52
C SER A 488 -4.20 -6.89 -31.41
N TYR A 489 -3.39 -6.07 -30.72
CA TYR A 489 -2.47 -6.49 -29.65
C TYR A 489 -2.40 -5.53 -28.44
N GLU A 490 -3.01 -4.35 -28.50
CA GLU A 490 -2.87 -3.30 -27.49
C GLU A 490 -4.14 -3.17 -26.62
N TYR A 491 -3.92 -2.86 -25.34
CA TYR A 491 -4.96 -2.57 -24.35
C TYR A 491 -4.81 -1.14 -23.85
N ALA A 492 -5.92 -0.39 -23.87
CA ALA A 492 -6.07 0.83 -23.09
C ALA A 492 -6.33 0.44 -21.63
N GLY A 493 -5.48 0.92 -20.73
CA GLY A 493 -5.57 0.75 -19.29
C GLY A 493 -6.00 2.04 -18.59
N ALA A 494 -6.23 1.93 -17.28
CA ALA A 494 -6.59 3.05 -16.42
C ALA A 494 -5.65 4.26 -16.61
N ARG A 495 -6.19 5.48 -16.61
CA ARG A 495 -5.44 6.74 -16.69
C ARG A 495 -4.59 6.89 -17.96
N GLY A 496 -5.12 6.43 -19.09
CA GLY A 496 -4.47 6.54 -20.40
C GLY A 496 -3.25 5.63 -20.63
N MET A 497 -2.98 4.68 -19.73
CA MET A 497 -1.91 3.71 -19.94
C MET A 497 -2.18 2.83 -21.17
N LYS A 498 -1.13 2.42 -21.89
CA LYS A 498 -1.20 1.44 -22.97
C LYS A 498 -0.33 0.23 -22.62
N PHE A 499 -0.87 -0.97 -22.69
CA PHE A 499 -0.14 -2.20 -22.33
C PHE A 499 -0.49 -3.39 -23.23
N TYR A 500 0.32 -4.45 -23.12
CA TYR A 500 0.26 -5.66 -23.92
C TYR A 500 0.21 -6.89 -23.00
N VAL A 501 -0.48 -7.96 -23.39
CA VAL A 501 -0.44 -9.22 -22.63
C VAL A 501 0.97 -9.85 -22.75
N PHE A 502 1.56 -10.27 -21.63
CA PHE A 502 2.86 -10.94 -21.65
C PHE A 502 2.82 -12.26 -22.43
N PRO A 503 3.78 -12.55 -23.35
CA PRO A 503 3.78 -13.76 -24.17
C PRO A 503 3.73 -15.10 -23.40
N GLY A 504 4.16 -15.09 -22.13
CA GLY A 504 4.13 -16.25 -21.25
C GLY A 504 2.79 -16.52 -20.55
N SER A 505 1.74 -15.73 -20.81
CA SER A 505 0.37 -15.89 -20.28
C SER A 505 -0.44 -16.91 -21.09
N GLY A 506 -1.40 -17.59 -20.46
CA GLY A 506 -2.39 -18.41 -21.15
C GLY A 506 -3.29 -17.62 -22.11
N LEU A 507 -3.45 -16.31 -21.87
CA LEU A 507 -4.37 -15.43 -22.62
C LEU A 507 -3.72 -14.73 -23.81
N PHE A 508 -2.41 -14.90 -24.04
CA PHE A 508 -1.70 -14.22 -25.12
C PHE A 508 -2.28 -14.50 -26.52
N ALA A 509 -2.83 -15.70 -26.71
CA ALA A 509 -3.52 -16.08 -27.95
C ALA A 509 -4.99 -15.59 -27.99
N SER A 510 -5.72 -15.72 -26.88
CA SER A 510 -7.17 -15.45 -26.84
C SER A 510 -7.53 -13.96 -26.81
N LYS A 511 -6.66 -13.10 -26.26
CA LYS A 511 -6.74 -11.63 -26.33
C LYS A 511 -8.17 -11.09 -26.04
N PRO A 512 -8.69 -11.31 -24.81
CA PRO A 512 -10.06 -10.94 -24.44
C PRO A 512 -10.30 -9.43 -24.58
N GLN A 513 -11.56 -9.03 -24.77
CA GLN A 513 -11.93 -7.61 -24.90
C GLN A 513 -11.67 -6.81 -23.63
N TRP A 514 -11.84 -7.44 -22.46
CA TRP A 514 -11.56 -6.86 -21.14
C TRP A 514 -10.72 -7.82 -20.31
N LEU A 515 -9.71 -7.30 -19.62
CA LEU A 515 -8.89 -8.05 -18.69
C LEU A 515 -8.52 -7.27 -17.41
N VAL A 516 -8.06 -8.01 -16.41
CA VAL A 516 -7.32 -7.49 -15.24
C VAL A 516 -5.95 -8.17 -15.17
N ALA A 517 -4.94 -7.43 -14.69
CA ALA A 517 -3.58 -7.94 -14.44
C ALA A 517 -3.19 -7.82 -12.96
N ALA A 518 -2.42 -8.78 -12.42
CA ALA A 518 -1.86 -8.62 -11.07
C ALA A 518 -0.78 -7.51 -11.04
N GLU A 519 0.01 -7.42 -12.11
CA GLU A 519 1.09 -6.45 -12.26
C GLU A 519 1.24 -5.96 -13.71
N LEU A 520 1.69 -4.72 -13.86
CA LEU A 520 2.11 -4.12 -15.12
C LEU A 520 3.62 -3.88 -15.04
N VAL A 521 4.40 -4.58 -15.86
CA VAL A 521 5.87 -4.57 -15.82
C VAL A 521 6.40 -4.02 -17.14
N GLN A 522 7.13 -2.90 -17.08
CA GLN A 522 7.80 -2.34 -18.24
C GLN A 522 9.07 -3.13 -18.53
N THR A 523 9.15 -3.71 -19.73
CA THR A 523 10.41 -4.19 -20.32
C THR A 523 10.62 -3.46 -21.65
N THR A 524 10.57 -4.17 -22.79
CA THR A 524 10.53 -3.55 -24.13
C THR A 524 9.22 -2.81 -24.40
N LYS A 525 8.12 -3.29 -23.80
CA LYS A 525 6.81 -2.65 -23.74
C LYS A 525 6.25 -2.77 -22.31
N LEU A 526 5.17 -2.07 -22.01
CA LEU A 526 4.42 -2.29 -20.77
C LEU A 526 3.66 -3.62 -20.90
N TYR A 527 4.07 -4.63 -20.15
CA TYR A 527 3.46 -5.96 -20.19
C TYR A 527 2.61 -6.23 -18.96
N ALA A 528 1.36 -6.59 -19.19
CA ALA A 528 0.47 -7.16 -18.19
C ALA A 528 0.85 -8.63 -17.94
N ARG A 529 1.14 -8.97 -16.68
CA ARG A 529 1.46 -10.32 -16.23
C ARG A 529 0.43 -10.80 -15.21
N MET A 530 0.21 -12.11 -15.18
CA MET A 530 -0.85 -12.77 -14.41
C MET A 530 -2.21 -12.14 -14.73
N VAL A 531 -2.74 -12.43 -15.91
CA VAL A 531 -3.95 -11.78 -16.44
C VAL A 531 -5.17 -12.70 -16.43
N ALA A 532 -6.35 -12.10 -16.35
CA ALA A 532 -7.63 -12.79 -16.49
C ALA A 532 -8.64 -11.99 -17.28
N ARG A 533 -9.49 -12.70 -18.03
CA ARG A 533 -10.68 -12.13 -18.66
C ARG A 533 -11.68 -11.68 -17.58
N ILE A 534 -12.21 -10.48 -17.72
CA ILE A 534 -13.26 -9.93 -16.85
C ILE A 534 -14.48 -9.49 -17.66
N GLN A 535 -15.58 -9.21 -16.96
CA GLN A 535 -16.79 -8.58 -17.51
C GLN A 535 -16.86 -7.13 -16.99
N PRO A 536 -17.12 -6.11 -17.85
CA PRO A 536 -17.10 -4.70 -17.44
C PRO A 536 -18.19 -4.35 -16.42
N GLU A 537 -19.30 -5.08 -16.40
CA GLU A 537 -20.42 -4.92 -15.45
C GLU A 537 -19.97 -5.15 -13.99
N TRP A 538 -18.93 -5.95 -13.78
CA TRP A 538 -18.33 -6.14 -12.46
C TRP A 538 -17.63 -4.88 -11.97
N LEU A 539 -17.04 -4.10 -12.87
CA LEU A 539 -16.28 -2.90 -12.54
C LEU A 539 -17.18 -1.81 -11.98
N GLU A 540 -18.35 -1.57 -12.60
CA GLU A 540 -19.27 -0.53 -12.13
C GLU A 540 -19.72 -0.79 -10.68
N ARG A 541 -20.11 -2.04 -10.37
CA ARG A 541 -20.56 -2.41 -9.03
C ARG A 541 -19.45 -2.29 -7.97
N LEU A 542 -18.23 -2.67 -8.31
CA LEU A 542 -17.10 -2.66 -7.36
C LEU A 542 -16.46 -1.28 -7.20
N ALA A 543 -16.49 -0.46 -8.25
CA ALA A 543 -15.82 0.83 -8.33
C ALA A 543 -16.79 2.02 -8.40
N GLY A 544 -18.07 1.86 -8.04
CA GLY A 544 -19.08 2.93 -8.13
C GLY A 544 -18.79 4.23 -7.37
N HIS A 545 -17.78 4.24 -6.49
CA HIS A 545 -17.25 5.41 -5.78
C HIS A 545 -16.07 6.10 -6.52
N LEU A 546 -15.69 5.59 -7.70
CA LEU A 546 -14.58 6.04 -8.54
C LEU A 546 -15.00 6.29 -10.00
N VAL A 547 -16.24 5.95 -10.37
CA VAL A 547 -16.74 6.15 -11.73
C VAL A 547 -17.18 7.59 -11.94
N THR A 548 -16.90 8.12 -13.13
CA THR A 548 -17.50 9.34 -13.64
C THR A 548 -18.69 8.98 -14.51
N ARG A 549 -19.80 9.73 -14.37
CA ARG A 549 -21.04 9.52 -15.13
C ARG A 549 -21.32 10.77 -15.95
N THR A 550 -21.61 10.58 -17.23
CA THR A 550 -22.02 11.66 -18.13
C THR A 550 -23.35 11.29 -18.78
N TYR A 551 -24.23 12.28 -18.90
CA TYR A 551 -25.57 12.12 -19.43
C TYR A 551 -25.70 12.94 -20.72
N SER A 552 -26.32 12.37 -21.74
CA SER A 552 -26.56 13.01 -23.02
C SER A 552 -27.96 12.68 -23.55
N ASP A 553 -28.44 13.52 -24.46
CA ASP A 553 -29.69 13.31 -25.20
C ASP A 553 -30.90 13.03 -24.28
N PRO A 554 -31.26 13.96 -23.38
CA PRO A 554 -32.45 13.82 -22.55
C PRO A 554 -33.70 14.01 -23.42
N HIS A 555 -34.57 12.99 -23.47
CA HIS A 555 -35.77 12.95 -24.30
C HIS A 555 -36.95 12.32 -23.58
N TRP A 556 -38.15 12.57 -24.08
CA TRP A 556 -39.36 11.88 -23.65
C TRP A 556 -39.38 10.47 -24.23
N ASP A 557 -39.70 9.47 -23.40
CA ASP A 557 -39.94 8.09 -23.83
C ASP A 557 -41.42 7.73 -23.62
N ASP A 558 -42.11 7.44 -24.72
CA ASP A 558 -43.52 7.10 -24.75
C ASP A 558 -43.82 5.76 -24.06
N GLU A 559 -42.93 4.78 -24.18
CA GLU A 559 -43.15 3.43 -23.62
C GLU A 559 -43.15 3.44 -22.09
N THR A 560 -42.18 4.12 -21.48
CA THR A 560 -42.06 4.22 -20.02
C THR A 560 -42.62 5.52 -19.43
N ALA A 561 -43.23 6.37 -20.27
CA ALA A 561 -43.94 7.61 -19.93
C ALA A 561 -43.15 8.52 -18.97
N ARG A 562 -41.85 8.69 -19.24
CA ARG A 562 -40.91 9.48 -18.42
C ARG A 562 -39.81 10.07 -19.29
N VAL A 563 -39.10 11.07 -18.75
CA VAL A 563 -37.88 11.58 -19.39
C VAL A 563 -36.73 10.63 -19.11
N VAL A 564 -36.08 10.18 -20.18
CA VAL A 564 -34.89 9.33 -20.15
C VAL A 564 -33.70 10.06 -20.76
N ALA A 565 -32.50 9.62 -20.43
CA ALA A 565 -31.26 10.09 -21.06
C ALA A 565 -30.31 8.92 -21.26
N PHE A 566 -29.32 9.09 -22.13
CA PHE A 566 -28.24 8.14 -22.28
C PHE A 566 -27.10 8.44 -21.30
N GLU A 567 -26.85 7.48 -20.41
CA GLU A 567 -25.72 7.47 -19.49
C GLU A 567 -24.52 6.76 -20.10
N ARG A 568 -23.35 7.41 -19.99
CA ARG A 568 -22.03 6.82 -20.17
C ARG A 568 -21.31 6.79 -18.83
N VAL A 569 -20.68 5.67 -18.52
CA VAL A 569 -19.94 5.46 -17.25
C VAL A 569 -18.49 5.14 -17.56
N CYS A 570 -17.57 5.94 -17.00
CA CYS A 570 -16.13 5.77 -17.16
C CYS A 570 -15.46 5.44 -15.82
N LEU A 571 -14.47 4.54 -15.83
CA LEU A 571 -13.61 4.22 -14.70
C LEU A 571 -12.16 4.47 -15.10
N TYR A 572 -11.50 5.44 -14.47
CA TYR A 572 -10.14 5.87 -14.85
C TYR A 572 -10.00 6.10 -16.37
N ASP A 573 -10.93 6.88 -16.93
CA ASP A 573 -11.03 7.26 -18.34
C ASP A 573 -11.42 6.12 -19.32
N LEU A 574 -11.50 4.87 -18.86
CA LEU A 574 -12.01 3.76 -19.67
C LEU A 574 -13.55 3.72 -19.64
N PRO A 575 -14.24 3.71 -20.79
CA PRO A 575 -15.70 3.56 -20.83
C PRO A 575 -16.10 2.13 -20.48
N ILE A 576 -16.62 1.93 -19.26
CA ILE A 576 -17.14 0.62 -18.82
C ILE A 576 -18.62 0.43 -19.20
N VAL A 577 -19.35 1.52 -19.42
CA VAL A 577 -20.68 1.55 -20.04
C VAL A 577 -20.68 2.67 -21.07
N GLU A 578 -20.81 2.32 -22.36
CA GLU A 578 -20.78 3.32 -23.45
C GLU A 578 -22.10 4.08 -23.60
N LYS A 579 -23.23 3.38 -23.48
CA LYS A 579 -24.58 3.93 -23.65
C LYS A 579 -25.61 3.08 -22.89
N ARG A 580 -26.23 3.61 -21.84
CA ARG A 580 -27.34 2.99 -21.10
C ARG A 580 -28.51 3.98 -20.97
N SER A 581 -29.73 3.58 -21.31
CA SER A 581 -30.90 4.42 -21.03
C SER A 581 -31.19 4.43 -19.53
N VAL A 582 -31.35 5.63 -18.95
CA VAL A 582 -31.66 5.83 -17.53
C VAL A 582 -32.78 6.85 -17.35
N HIS A 583 -33.53 6.72 -16.26
CA HIS A 583 -34.53 7.72 -15.87
C HIS A 583 -33.84 9.03 -15.47
N TYR A 584 -34.09 10.11 -16.23
CA TYR A 584 -33.38 11.38 -16.09
C TYR A 584 -33.99 12.32 -15.04
N GLY A 585 -35.27 12.11 -14.68
CA GLY A 585 -35.99 12.90 -13.68
C GLY A 585 -35.24 13.15 -12.35
N PRO A 586 -34.63 12.12 -11.73
CA PRO A 586 -33.86 12.29 -10.49
C PRO A 586 -32.45 12.87 -10.68
N ILE A 587 -31.97 12.97 -11.93
CA ILE A 587 -30.62 13.44 -12.28
C ILE A 587 -30.65 14.95 -12.56
N ASP A 588 -31.57 15.39 -13.42
CA ASP A 588 -31.90 16.81 -13.62
C ASP A 588 -33.43 16.98 -13.62
N PRO A 589 -34.02 17.31 -12.45
CA PRO A 589 -35.46 17.55 -12.34
C PRO A 589 -35.95 18.74 -13.15
N LYS A 590 -35.10 19.74 -13.42
CA LYS A 590 -35.50 20.97 -14.13
C LYS A 590 -35.65 20.69 -15.61
N THR A 591 -34.58 20.20 -16.25
CA THR A 591 -34.59 19.83 -17.68
C THR A 591 -35.64 18.75 -17.95
N SER A 592 -35.78 17.77 -17.03
CA SER A 592 -36.83 16.76 -17.12
C SER A 592 -38.25 17.33 -17.01
N ARG A 593 -38.49 18.33 -16.17
CA ARG A 593 -39.81 19.01 -16.09
C ARG A 593 -40.12 19.75 -17.39
N GLU A 594 -39.15 20.44 -17.98
CA GLU A 594 -39.33 21.15 -19.24
C GLU A 594 -39.66 20.19 -20.39
N ILE A 595 -38.91 19.08 -20.53
CA ILE A 595 -39.20 18.04 -21.53
C ILE A 595 -40.58 17.41 -21.28
N PHE A 596 -40.92 17.07 -20.03
CA PHE A 596 -42.23 16.52 -19.67
C PHE A 596 -43.39 17.45 -20.04
N ILE A 597 -43.29 18.74 -19.71
CA ILE A 597 -44.35 19.70 -20.05
C ILE A 597 -44.51 19.79 -21.56
N ARG A 598 -43.41 19.91 -22.31
CA ARG A 598 -43.44 20.02 -23.77
C ARG A 598 -44.04 18.79 -24.44
N HIS A 599 -43.51 17.61 -24.15
CA HIS A 599 -43.89 16.35 -24.80
C HIS A 599 -45.17 15.75 -24.21
N ALA A 600 -45.12 15.35 -22.94
CA ALA A 600 -46.23 14.69 -22.29
C ALA A 600 -47.49 15.57 -22.25
N SER A 601 -47.36 16.88 -21.95
CA SER A 601 -48.51 17.76 -21.67
C SER A 601 -48.94 18.68 -22.83
N VAL A 602 -48.02 19.34 -23.52
CA VAL A 602 -48.34 20.30 -24.60
C VAL A 602 -48.64 19.57 -25.91
N LEU A 603 -47.72 18.69 -26.35
CA LEU A 603 -47.90 17.82 -27.53
C LEU A 603 -48.88 16.66 -27.24
N GLY A 604 -48.99 16.25 -25.98
CA GLY A 604 -49.98 15.25 -25.54
C GLY A 604 -49.50 13.81 -25.69
N GLU A 605 -48.19 13.58 -25.65
CA GLU A 605 -47.54 12.28 -25.84
C GLU A 605 -47.68 11.36 -24.58
N SER A 606 -48.60 11.68 -23.67
CA SER A 606 -48.92 10.86 -22.49
C SER A 606 -50.40 10.55 -22.35
N ASN A 607 -50.71 9.32 -21.93
CA ASN A 607 -52.06 8.79 -21.76
C ASN A 607 -52.68 9.08 -20.37
N ALA A 608 -52.09 9.99 -19.59
CA ALA A 608 -52.57 10.34 -18.25
C ALA A 608 -54.06 10.76 -18.27
N PRO A 609 -54.89 10.39 -17.26
CA PRO A 609 -56.33 10.64 -17.29
C PRO A 609 -56.72 12.11 -17.51
N PHE A 610 -55.99 13.04 -16.91
CA PHE A 610 -56.24 14.48 -17.07
C PHE A 610 -55.91 14.98 -18.48
N LEU A 611 -54.89 14.42 -19.15
CA LEU A 611 -54.54 14.78 -20.53
C LEU A 611 -55.56 14.24 -21.53
N ARG A 612 -56.12 13.05 -21.29
CA ARG A 612 -57.26 12.55 -22.07
C ARG A 612 -58.49 13.43 -21.92
N HIS A 613 -58.80 13.90 -20.71
CA HIS A 613 -59.86 14.88 -20.48
C HIS A 613 -59.59 16.21 -21.20
N ASN A 614 -58.37 16.74 -21.11
CA ASN A 614 -57.97 17.98 -21.79
C ASN A 614 -58.07 17.85 -23.32
N ARG A 615 -57.72 16.69 -23.90
CA ARG A 615 -57.87 16.43 -25.34
C ARG A 615 -59.34 16.43 -25.75
N GLN A 616 -60.20 15.74 -24.99
CA GLN A 616 -61.65 15.74 -25.22
C GLN A 616 -62.22 17.17 -25.16
N LEU A 617 -61.83 17.99 -24.18
CA LEU A 617 -62.25 19.39 -24.10
C LEU A 617 -61.80 20.25 -25.30
N ILE A 618 -60.66 19.95 -25.91
CA ILE A 618 -60.17 20.62 -27.12
C ILE A 618 -60.96 20.17 -28.36
N GLU A 619 -61.28 18.87 -28.46
CA GLU A 619 -62.11 18.29 -29.53
C GLU A 619 -63.56 18.79 -29.46
N ASP A 620 -64.14 18.88 -28.25
CA ASP A 620 -65.50 19.37 -28.00
C ASP A 620 -65.64 20.90 -28.20
N ARG A 621 -64.51 21.63 -28.31
CA ARG A 621 -64.48 23.12 -28.38
C ARG A 621 -65.46 23.71 -29.41
N PRO A 622 -65.56 23.23 -30.67
CA PRO A 622 -66.46 23.84 -31.66
C PRO A 622 -67.94 23.76 -31.24
N ALA A 623 -68.34 22.68 -30.58
CA ALA A 623 -69.70 22.50 -30.06
C ALA A 623 -69.99 23.36 -28.83
N ILE A 624 -68.94 23.75 -28.08
CA ILE A 624 -69.01 24.67 -26.94
C ILE A 624 -69.03 26.13 -27.41
N GLU A 625 -68.20 26.51 -28.38
CA GLU A 625 -68.18 27.85 -28.98
C GLU A 625 -69.51 28.16 -29.71
N ALA A 626 -70.15 27.15 -30.33
CA ALA A 626 -71.49 27.28 -30.92
C ALA A 626 -72.60 27.61 -29.90
N LYS A 627 -72.38 27.41 -28.59
CA LYS A 627 -73.35 27.68 -27.51
C LYS A 627 -73.16 29.06 -26.86
N GLY A 628 -72.50 30.00 -27.54
CA GLY A 628 -72.52 31.43 -27.16
C GLY A 628 -71.44 31.88 -26.16
N ARG A 629 -70.28 31.23 -26.15
CA ARG A 629 -69.09 31.71 -25.40
C ARG A 629 -68.06 32.38 -26.33
N PRO A 630 -67.14 33.20 -25.80
CA PRO A 630 -66.18 33.94 -26.63
C PRO A 630 -65.32 33.02 -27.49
N ARG A 631 -65.15 33.37 -28.77
CA ARG A 631 -64.24 32.67 -29.69
C ARG A 631 -62.79 32.93 -29.33
N GLY A 632 -61.93 31.91 -29.44
CA GLY A 632 -60.48 32.05 -29.31
C GLY A 632 -59.89 31.61 -27.96
N ALA A 633 -60.58 30.73 -27.22
CA ALA A 633 -60.17 30.32 -25.87
C ALA A 633 -58.95 29.36 -25.81
N LEU A 634 -58.39 28.92 -26.93
CA LEU A 634 -57.20 28.06 -26.95
C LEU A 634 -55.95 28.91 -27.21
N VAL A 635 -55.17 29.12 -26.16
CA VAL A 635 -53.83 29.74 -26.21
C VAL A 635 -52.82 28.87 -26.96
N ASP A 636 -51.76 29.50 -27.49
CA ASP A 636 -50.74 28.81 -28.28
C ASP A 636 -49.87 27.83 -27.46
N GLN A 637 -49.04 27.03 -28.14
CA GLN A 637 -48.20 26.02 -27.48
C GLN A 637 -47.17 26.60 -26.50
N LYS A 638 -46.74 27.85 -26.68
CA LYS A 638 -45.77 28.52 -25.81
C LYS A 638 -46.46 28.98 -24.52
N VAL A 639 -47.62 29.61 -24.63
CA VAL A 639 -48.47 30.01 -23.49
C VAL A 639 -49.07 28.79 -22.74
N ARG A 640 -49.05 27.59 -23.35
CA ARG A 640 -49.35 26.31 -22.67
C ARG A 640 -48.13 25.65 -21.99
N PHE A 641 -46.92 26.12 -22.27
CA PHE A 641 -45.66 25.62 -21.72
C PHE A 641 -45.18 26.50 -20.54
N ASP A 642 -45.31 27.82 -20.70
CA ASP A 642 -45.02 28.85 -19.70
C ASP A 642 -46.00 28.75 -18.50
#